data_AF-A0A1W9QE77-F1
#
_entry.id   AF-A0A1W9QE77-F1
#
_cell.length_a   1.000
_cell.length_b   1.000
_cell.length_c   1.000
_cell.angle_alpha   90.00
_cell.angle_beta   90.00
_cell.angle_gamma   90.00
#
_symmetry.space_group_name_H-M   'P 1'
#
loop_
_entity.id
_entity.type
_entity.pdbx_description
1 polymer ?
#
loop_
_entity_poly.entity_id
_entity_poly.type
_entity_poly.pdbx_seq_one_letter_code
_entity_poly.pdbx_strand_id
1 'polypeptide(L)'
;MARTLLEMEARRQVPACLPQIDGANCERTRCSCMPESIVPSSAWHLPKFLSAALALGMLVVACGTSSQKPRDDDGSAGAGNAIDPPTCEEGKVCDGVCVDLLTSGRNCGACGVACGETFRCIGGKCACAENNAACETGCVPIKTDPNNCGSCGNKCKEGRSCEDGKCVCPEGSTVCSGTCVDLQKSQEHCGECGLRCGPLDVCQNGICRHTPGPSSDGCGGSARNVSLRQITWNQGVEVPVYSDDEEPEENAPLLSGRPLLVRAFVDVEPAFTKRTLAARLFLSSDNEPSVYYDKREISFDSRPYDLDTTFQFLVPAAALMDSAELAIEVVECELSVSGPVLSPRAPKEGELSLELQESSEISVAIVPIEHDGRLPDTSEEHLAPYARALEAMFPLAQAKLAVLPPMTSGQEGTLDFDALLTRLQERRATDQPAPDIYYFGFVRPKATLKEHCSSSDCTYGIGYQTRSSAFRVALGIEYGDRASEDTFVHELGHNMGLGHAPCGTDGDPKYPYPDAALGSLGFDFRSQEALDPTETKDVMSYCEPTWVSDYTYRTVFSALNRAQRALRAKAEGAPSVTTSTFLSIRTRDGVARVGAAPYRLEIPEEAPLPGLVLGAEGTELLEIQVYRITTGDSPLVTWLIPEPEQDWYTVRLPDGTEVPLSRP
;
A
#
# COMPACT_ATOMS: atom_id res chain seq x y z
N MET A 1 -40.19 13.54 19.87
CA MET A 1 -39.46 13.49 18.59
C MET A 1 -39.27 12.04 18.19
N ALA A 2 -40.32 11.45 17.58
CA ALA A 2 -40.35 10.10 17.02
C ALA A 2 -41.40 10.12 15.90
N ARG A 3 -41.11 9.47 14.75
CA ARG A 3 -41.59 9.76 13.37
C ARG A 3 -40.74 10.90 12.76
N THR A 4 -39.96 10.71 11.69
CA THR A 4 -40.21 9.96 10.46
C THR A 4 -38.86 9.68 9.79
N LEU A 5 -38.48 8.41 9.60
CA LEU A 5 -37.24 7.98 8.94
C LEU A 5 -37.52 6.72 8.09
N LEU A 6 -38.51 6.79 7.20
CA LEU A 6 -38.93 5.65 6.39
C LEU A 6 -39.61 6.01 5.04
N GLU A 7 -39.28 7.17 4.46
CA GLU A 7 -39.80 7.56 3.13
C GLU A 7 -38.77 8.31 2.28
N MET A 8 -37.55 7.78 2.08
CA MET A 8 -36.62 8.32 1.05
C MET A 8 -35.76 7.24 0.34
N GLU A 9 -36.23 5.99 0.28
CA GLU A 9 -35.45 4.88 -0.31
C GLU A 9 -36.13 4.21 -1.51
N ALA A 10 -36.89 5.00 -2.29
CA ALA A 10 -37.48 4.51 -3.53
C ALA A 10 -37.50 5.62 -4.59
N ARG A 11 -36.32 5.95 -5.15
CA ARG A 11 -36.13 6.57 -6.47
C ARG A 11 -34.63 6.76 -6.76
N ARG A 12 -33.97 5.70 -7.25
CA ARG A 12 -32.76 5.76 -8.09
C ARG A 12 -32.47 4.35 -8.63
N GLN A 13 -33.23 3.96 -9.65
CA GLN A 13 -32.78 2.95 -10.61
C GLN A 13 -32.76 3.65 -11.96
N VAL A 14 -31.59 4.17 -12.30
CA VAL A 14 -31.24 4.57 -13.66
C VAL A 14 -30.40 3.42 -14.20
N PRO A 15 -30.80 2.70 -15.26
CA PRO A 15 -29.93 1.71 -15.86
C PRO A 15 -28.77 2.43 -16.57
N ALA A 16 -27.54 2.08 -16.17
CA ALA A 16 -26.32 2.51 -16.83
C ALA A 16 -26.20 1.81 -18.19
N CYS A 17 -26.19 2.59 -19.27
CA CYS A 17 -25.74 2.14 -20.59
C CYS A 17 -24.24 2.45 -20.70
N LEU A 18 -23.40 1.42 -20.79
CA LEU A 18 -21.99 1.53 -21.16
C LEU A 18 -21.87 1.87 -22.66
N PRO A 19 -20.94 2.75 -23.08
CA PRO A 19 -20.69 2.98 -24.51
C PRO A 19 -19.77 1.89 -25.08
N GLN A 20 -20.26 1.13 -26.06
CA GLN A 20 -19.40 0.38 -26.99
C GLN A 20 -19.01 1.31 -28.13
N ILE A 21 -17.71 1.44 -28.36
CA ILE A 21 -17.12 2.00 -29.57
C ILE A 21 -17.14 0.89 -30.62
N ASP A 22 -17.92 1.06 -31.68
CA ASP A 22 -17.55 0.62 -33.02
C ASP A 22 -18.38 1.35 -34.08
N GLY A 23 -17.71 1.69 -35.19
CA GLY A 23 -18.12 2.71 -36.14
C GLY A 23 -19.27 2.37 -37.11
N ALA A 24 -19.69 3.45 -37.79
CA ALA A 24 -20.48 3.53 -39.01
C ALA A 24 -22.03 3.49 -38.91
N ASN A 25 -22.63 4.66 -39.18
CA ASN A 25 -23.94 4.94 -39.80
C ASN A 25 -25.19 4.14 -39.36
N CYS A 26 -26.14 4.81 -38.69
CA CYS A 26 -27.56 4.66 -39.03
C CYS A 26 -28.44 5.83 -38.54
N GLU A 27 -29.18 6.44 -39.46
CA GLU A 27 -30.18 7.47 -39.23
C GLU A 27 -31.47 6.90 -38.60
N ARG A 28 -32.14 7.71 -37.77
CA ARG A 28 -33.57 7.67 -37.33
C ARG A 28 -34.28 6.29 -37.34
N THR A 29 -34.70 5.80 -36.16
CA THR A 29 -36.12 5.48 -35.77
C THR A 29 -36.20 4.76 -34.40
N ARG A 30 -37.01 5.32 -33.48
CA ARG A 30 -37.68 4.80 -32.25
C ARG A 30 -37.19 3.48 -31.59
N CYS A 31 -36.67 3.59 -30.36
CA CYS A 31 -36.63 2.48 -29.39
C CYS A 31 -38.02 2.24 -28.74
N SER A 32 -38.44 0.98 -28.62
CA SER A 32 -39.55 0.54 -27.76
C SER A 32 -39.05 -0.54 -26.81
N CYS A 33 -39.21 -0.33 -25.51
CA CYS A 33 -38.93 -1.31 -24.46
C CYS A 33 -40.19 -2.16 -24.20
N MET A 34 -40.04 -3.49 -24.10
CA MET A 34 -41.03 -4.40 -23.51
C MET A 34 -40.46 -5.00 -22.21
N PRO A 35 -41.26 -5.20 -21.14
CA PRO A 35 -40.76 -5.77 -19.89
C PRO A 35 -41.06 -7.27 -19.71
N GLU A 36 -40.17 -7.89 -18.92
CA GLU A 36 -40.32 -9.03 -18.00
C GLU A 36 -40.89 -10.38 -18.45
N SER A 37 -40.13 -11.44 -18.17
CA SER A 37 -40.68 -12.77 -17.88
C SER A 37 -40.03 -13.39 -16.64
N ILE A 38 -40.90 -13.61 -15.66
CA ILE A 38 -40.80 -14.28 -14.37
C ILE A 38 -40.32 -15.74 -14.52
N VAL A 39 -39.45 -16.21 -13.62
CA VAL A 39 -39.22 -17.66 -13.37
C VAL A 39 -39.35 -17.92 -11.85
N PRO A 40 -40.18 -18.88 -11.41
CA PRO A 40 -40.42 -19.13 -10.00
C PRO A 40 -39.49 -20.21 -9.40
N SER A 41 -39.43 -20.16 -8.08
CA SER A 41 -38.72 -21.02 -7.14
C SER A 41 -39.45 -22.35 -6.86
N SER A 42 -38.67 -23.44 -6.69
CA SER A 42 -39.08 -24.70 -6.03
C SER A 42 -37.81 -25.42 -5.54
N ALA A 43 -37.48 -25.48 -4.25
CA ALA A 43 -38.05 -26.30 -3.18
C ALA A 43 -37.55 -27.77 -3.16
N TRP A 44 -36.67 -28.04 -2.18
CA TRP A 44 -36.57 -29.20 -1.28
C TRP A 44 -36.89 -30.61 -1.79
N HIS A 45 -35.87 -31.50 -1.83
CA HIS A 45 -36.03 -32.91 -1.48
C HIS A 45 -34.73 -33.52 -0.89
N LEU A 46 -34.79 -33.89 0.39
CA LEU A 46 -33.95 -34.88 1.07
C LEU A 46 -34.73 -36.21 1.12
N PRO A 47 -34.07 -37.38 1.08
CA PRO A 47 -34.66 -38.61 1.60
C PRO A 47 -34.07 -38.99 2.96
N LYS A 48 -34.97 -39.29 3.92
CA LYS A 48 -34.71 -40.03 5.16
C LYS A 48 -35.20 -41.48 4.96
N PHE A 49 -34.40 -42.47 5.37
CA PHE A 49 -34.83 -43.76 5.94
C PHE A 49 -33.68 -44.23 6.87
N LEU A 50 -33.82 -44.16 8.20
CA LEU A 50 -34.49 -45.06 9.16
C LEU A 50 -33.52 -46.07 9.81
N SER A 51 -33.61 -46.08 11.15
CA SER A 51 -32.74 -46.68 12.16
C SER A 51 -32.74 -48.21 12.23
N ALA A 52 -31.64 -48.81 12.71
CA ALA A 52 -31.65 -49.96 13.63
C ALA A 52 -30.27 -50.14 14.31
N ALA A 53 -30.30 -50.61 15.56
CA ALA A 53 -29.22 -50.56 16.54
C ALA A 53 -28.35 -51.84 16.63
N LEU A 54 -27.17 -51.66 17.23
CA LEU A 54 -26.28 -52.57 17.99
C LEU A 54 -26.50 -54.11 17.92
N ALA A 55 -25.40 -54.84 17.65
CA ALA A 55 -24.87 -55.89 18.54
C ALA A 55 -23.44 -56.32 18.19
N LEU A 56 -22.60 -56.38 19.22
CA LEU A 56 -21.27 -57.01 19.27
C LEU A 56 -21.32 -58.50 18.89
N GLY A 57 -20.28 -58.99 18.22
CA GLY A 57 -20.04 -60.43 18.06
C GLY A 57 -18.72 -60.73 17.36
N MET A 58 -17.66 -60.94 18.15
CA MET A 58 -16.39 -61.53 17.70
C MET A 58 -16.65 -62.89 17.03
N LEU A 59 -16.09 -63.12 15.84
CA LEU A 59 -15.79 -64.48 15.40
C LEU A 59 -14.44 -64.56 14.68
N VAL A 60 -13.56 -65.27 15.36
CA VAL A 60 -12.27 -65.87 15.03
C VAL A 60 -12.08 -66.22 13.55
N VAL A 61 -11.03 -65.66 12.95
CA VAL A 61 -10.45 -66.09 11.67
C VAL A 61 -9.50 -67.25 11.92
N ALA A 62 -9.85 -68.45 11.46
CA ALA A 62 -8.97 -69.61 11.46
C ALA A 62 -8.11 -69.60 10.19
N CYS A 63 -6.84 -69.18 10.31
CA CYS A 63 -5.81 -69.44 9.31
C CYS A 63 -5.20 -70.82 9.58
N GLY A 64 -5.42 -71.74 8.64
CA GLY A 64 -4.71 -73.01 8.60
C GLY A 64 -3.32 -72.84 7.98
N THR A 65 -2.28 -73.22 8.72
CA THR A 65 -0.98 -73.56 8.14
C THR A 65 -0.47 -74.87 8.76
N SER A 66 -0.13 -75.77 7.85
CA SER A 66 0.32 -77.14 8.07
C SER A 66 1.72 -77.17 8.69
N SER A 67 1.85 -77.56 9.95
CA SER A 67 3.12 -77.94 10.57
C SER A 67 3.59 -79.30 10.04
N GLN A 68 4.68 -79.31 9.27
CA GLN A 68 5.42 -80.52 8.97
C GLN A 68 6.28 -80.92 10.17
N LYS A 69 6.05 -82.16 10.62
CA LYS A 69 6.75 -82.88 11.69
C LYS A 69 8.18 -83.24 11.23
N PRO A 70 9.22 -83.10 12.06
CA PRO A 70 10.55 -83.63 11.74
C PRO A 70 10.55 -85.16 11.79
N ARG A 71 11.35 -85.77 10.90
CA ARG A 71 11.54 -87.23 10.82
C ARG A 71 12.41 -87.70 11.99
N ASP A 72 11.92 -88.74 12.66
CA ASP A 72 12.66 -89.63 13.53
C ASP A 72 13.50 -90.57 12.65
N ASP A 73 14.81 -90.63 12.84
CA ASP A 73 15.65 -91.73 12.37
C ASP A 73 16.34 -92.36 13.60
N ASP A 74 16.06 -93.65 13.76
CA ASP A 74 16.44 -94.51 14.86
C ASP A 74 17.94 -94.78 14.90
N GLY A 75 18.40 -95.10 16.11
CA GLY A 75 19.80 -95.27 16.43
C GLY A 75 20.41 -96.59 15.97
N SER A 76 21.74 -96.60 15.93
CA SER A 76 22.52 -97.81 16.13
C SER A 76 23.61 -97.53 17.16
N ALA A 77 23.46 -98.18 18.30
CA ALA A 77 24.41 -98.18 19.40
C ALA A 77 25.58 -99.13 19.08
N GLY A 78 26.79 -98.60 19.08
CA GLY A 78 28.04 -99.36 19.15
C GLY A 78 28.80 -98.94 20.40
N ALA A 79 28.96 -99.85 21.34
CA ALA A 79 29.54 -99.61 22.65
C ALA A 79 31.07 -99.45 22.63
N GLY A 80 31.55 -98.49 23.41
CA GLY A 80 32.72 -98.61 24.29
C GLY A 80 34.12 -98.56 23.66
N ASN A 81 34.80 -97.42 23.81
CA ASN A 81 36.11 -97.40 24.47
C ASN A 81 36.53 -95.98 24.90
N ALA A 82 37.44 -95.97 25.87
CA ALA A 82 37.79 -94.86 26.74
C ALA A 82 38.45 -93.65 26.05
N ILE A 83 38.15 -92.50 26.66
CA ILE A 83 38.67 -91.12 26.59
C ILE A 83 40.07 -90.97 25.95
N ASP A 84 40.10 -90.32 24.79
CA ASP A 84 41.13 -89.34 24.41
C ASP A 84 40.39 -88.03 24.04
N PRO A 85 40.82 -86.83 24.49
CA PRO A 85 40.17 -85.59 24.11
C PRO A 85 40.35 -85.33 22.60
N PRO A 86 39.30 -84.86 21.87
CA PRO A 86 39.43 -84.56 20.45
C PRO A 86 40.42 -83.41 20.26
N THR A 87 41.49 -83.66 19.50
CA THR A 87 42.40 -82.61 19.02
C THR A 87 41.68 -81.82 17.94
N CYS A 88 41.27 -80.59 18.25
CA CYS A 88 40.62 -79.71 17.29
C CYS A 88 41.68 -79.17 16.30
N GLU A 89 41.64 -79.60 15.04
CA GLU A 89 42.62 -79.14 14.04
C GLU A 89 42.41 -77.67 13.62
N GLU A 90 41.21 -77.12 13.78
CA GLU A 90 40.89 -75.72 13.42
C GLU A 90 39.97 -74.99 14.44
N GLY A 91 39.76 -75.54 15.64
CA GLY A 91 38.90 -74.96 16.69
C GLY A 91 39.52 -74.99 18.08
N LYS A 92 38.87 -74.42 19.10
CA LYS A 92 39.26 -74.62 20.51
C LYS A 92 38.30 -75.58 21.20
N VAL A 93 38.82 -76.35 22.16
CA VAL A 93 38.00 -77.14 23.07
C VAL A 93 37.36 -76.19 24.09
N CYS A 94 36.03 -76.08 24.07
CA CYS A 94 35.24 -75.34 25.04
C CYS A 94 34.24 -76.31 25.69
N ASP A 95 34.28 -76.45 27.01
CA ASP A 95 33.46 -77.41 27.78
C ASP A 95 33.49 -78.86 27.23
N GLY A 96 34.66 -79.29 26.73
CA GLY A 96 34.87 -80.64 26.21
C GLY A 96 34.39 -80.87 24.77
N VAL A 97 33.93 -79.84 24.07
CA VAL A 97 33.49 -79.90 22.66
C VAL A 97 34.35 -78.98 21.80
N CYS A 98 34.76 -79.43 20.61
CA CYS A 98 35.41 -78.56 19.64
C CYS A 98 34.42 -77.53 19.09
N VAL A 99 34.75 -76.25 19.22
CA VAL A 99 33.96 -75.14 18.66
C VAL A 99 34.85 -74.25 17.78
N ASP A 100 34.30 -73.81 16.66
CA ASP A 100 34.95 -72.83 15.80
C ASP A 100 34.77 -71.43 16.39
N LEU A 101 35.87 -70.86 16.90
CA LEU A 101 35.85 -69.53 17.52
C LEU A 101 35.61 -68.40 16.51
N LEU A 102 35.72 -68.65 15.22
CA LEU A 102 35.54 -67.64 14.18
C LEU A 102 34.08 -67.42 13.79
N THR A 103 33.23 -68.42 14.03
CA THR A 103 31.82 -68.44 13.59
C THR A 103 30.82 -68.82 14.68
N SER A 104 31.27 -69.38 15.82
CA SER A 104 30.38 -69.77 16.91
C SER A 104 29.83 -68.55 17.65
N GLY A 105 28.52 -68.31 17.53
CA GLY A 105 27.82 -67.25 18.27
C GLY A 105 27.85 -67.38 19.79
N ARG A 106 28.19 -68.56 20.34
CA ARG A 106 28.33 -68.82 21.79
C ARG A 106 29.78 -68.84 22.28
N ASN A 107 30.77 -68.84 21.38
CA ASN A 107 32.20 -68.94 21.68
C ASN A 107 33.03 -68.06 20.73
N CYS A 108 32.64 -66.81 20.52
CA CYS A 108 33.24 -65.94 19.53
C CYS A 108 34.59 -65.38 20.00
N GLY A 109 35.68 -65.77 19.35
CA GLY A 109 37.05 -65.39 19.70
C GLY A 109 37.63 -66.10 20.93
N ALA A 110 36.80 -66.59 21.85
CA ALA A 110 37.18 -67.43 22.99
C ALA A 110 35.99 -68.25 23.54
N CYS A 111 36.29 -69.30 24.32
CA CYS A 111 35.28 -70.13 24.99
C CYS A 111 34.39 -69.30 25.92
N GLY A 112 33.08 -69.53 25.87
CA GLY A 112 32.09 -68.85 26.71
C GLY A 112 31.80 -67.40 26.34
N VAL A 113 32.47 -66.84 25.32
CA VAL A 113 32.20 -65.49 24.81
C VAL A 113 31.03 -65.55 23.84
N ALA A 114 29.81 -65.38 24.34
CA ALA A 114 28.62 -65.31 23.49
C ALA A 114 28.42 -63.89 22.92
N CYS A 115 28.04 -63.81 21.65
CA CYS A 115 27.58 -62.56 21.08
C CYS A 115 26.17 -62.23 21.60
N GLY A 116 25.92 -60.93 21.84
CA GLY A 116 24.58 -60.46 22.20
C GLY A 116 23.55 -60.82 21.12
N GLU A 117 22.26 -60.83 21.48
CA GLU A 117 21.18 -61.45 20.67
C GLU A 117 21.12 -61.02 19.20
N THR A 118 21.53 -59.78 18.88
CA THR A 118 21.53 -59.22 17.52
C THR A 118 22.88 -59.29 16.81
N PHE A 119 23.96 -59.67 17.50
CA PHE A 119 25.32 -59.73 16.98
C PHE A 119 25.66 -61.14 16.46
N ARG A 120 26.54 -61.21 15.45
CA ARG A 120 27.04 -62.48 14.90
C ARG A 120 28.54 -62.60 15.11
N CYS A 121 29.02 -63.83 15.25
CA CYS A 121 30.45 -64.06 15.24
C CYS A 121 30.98 -64.05 13.81
N ILE A 122 31.79 -63.04 13.49
CA ILE A 122 32.37 -62.85 12.16
C ILE A 122 33.88 -62.67 12.35
N GLY A 123 34.67 -63.67 11.93
CA GLY A 123 36.12 -63.63 12.04
C GLY A 123 36.62 -63.57 13.49
N GLY A 124 35.90 -64.19 14.41
CA GLY A 124 36.26 -64.26 15.83
C GLY A 124 35.94 -63.01 16.63
N LYS A 125 35.10 -62.11 16.09
CA LYS A 125 34.59 -60.92 16.79
C LYS A 125 33.07 -60.84 16.64
N CYS A 126 32.40 -60.43 17.72
CA CYS A 126 30.98 -60.11 17.66
C CYS A 126 30.79 -58.81 16.88
N ALA A 127 30.17 -58.91 15.71
CA ALA A 127 29.96 -57.82 14.78
C ALA A 127 28.55 -57.88 14.16
N CYS A 128 28.13 -56.77 13.56
CA CYS A 128 26.88 -56.73 12.81
C CYS A 128 27.06 -57.31 11.41
N ALA A 129 25.99 -57.90 10.88
CA ALA A 129 25.95 -58.30 9.48
C ALA A 129 26.04 -57.08 8.56
N GLU A 130 26.35 -57.30 7.28
CA GLU A 130 26.37 -56.23 6.28
C GLU A 130 25.05 -55.44 6.28
N ASN A 131 25.16 -54.12 6.06
CA ASN A 131 24.06 -53.14 6.10
C ASN A 131 23.44 -52.88 7.49
N ASN A 132 24.02 -53.43 8.57
CA ASN A 132 23.65 -53.12 9.94
C ASN A 132 24.79 -52.40 10.68
N ALA A 133 24.46 -51.52 11.62
CA ALA A 133 25.44 -50.90 12.52
C ALA A 133 25.21 -51.33 13.97
N ALA A 134 26.30 -51.37 14.73
CA ALA A 134 26.27 -51.67 16.16
C ALA A 134 25.83 -50.42 16.92
N CYS A 135 24.59 -50.41 17.40
CA CYS A 135 24.01 -49.34 18.21
C CYS A 135 23.81 -49.79 19.66
N GLU A 136 23.40 -48.87 20.53
CA GLU A 136 23.21 -49.15 21.96
C GLU A 136 22.21 -50.30 22.22
N THR A 137 21.22 -50.46 21.34
CA THR A 137 20.20 -51.52 21.41
C THR A 137 20.59 -52.80 20.66
N GLY A 138 21.80 -52.86 20.08
CA GLY A 138 22.26 -53.96 19.24
C GLY A 138 22.42 -53.60 17.76
N CYS A 139 22.46 -54.60 16.89
CA CYS A 139 22.63 -54.41 15.45
C CYS A 139 21.32 -53.98 14.79
N VAL A 140 21.27 -52.76 14.27
CA VAL A 140 20.10 -52.21 13.61
C VAL A 140 20.35 -52.00 12.10
N PRO A 141 19.33 -52.15 11.23
CA PRO A 141 19.48 -51.95 9.80
C PRO A 141 19.69 -50.47 9.45
N ILE A 142 20.89 -50.07 9.04
CA ILE A 142 21.15 -48.66 8.73
C ILE A 142 20.70 -48.23 7.34
N LYS A 143 20.37 -49.18 6.45
CA LYS A 143 19.91 -48.85 5.10
C LYS A 143 18.41 -48.60 4.97
N THR A 144 17.63 -49.09 5.92
CA THR A 144 16.17 -49.14 5.82
C THR A 144 15.44 -48.74 7.10
N ASP A 145 16.12 -48.67 8.25
CA ASP A 145 15.48 -48.21 9.49
C ASP A 145 15.41 -46.68 9.52
N PRO A 146 14.20 -46.08 9.50
CA PRO A 146 14.06 -44.63 9.59
C PRO A 146 14.55 -44.04 10.92
N ASN A 147 14.80 -44.84 11.96
CA ASN A 147 15.35 -44.34 13.23
C ASN A 147 16.89 -44.40 13.28
N ASN A 148 17.53 -45.09 12.35
CA ASN A 148 18.98 -45.35 12.35
C ASN A 148 19.57 -45.21 10.93
N CYS A 149 19.10 -44.25 10.14
CA CYS A 149 19.38 -44.20 8.72
C CYS A 149 20.82 -43.74 8.43
N GLY A 150 21.64 -44.59 7.83
CA GLY A 150 23.07 -44.37 7.57
C GLY A 150 23.97 -44.53 8.81
N SER A 151 23.45 -44.29 10.00
CA SER A 151 24.15 -44.48 11.29
C SER A 151 23.18 -44.58 12.46
N CYS A 152 23.67 -45.11 13.58
CA CYS A 152 22.92 -45.21 14.84
C CYS A 152 22.36 -43.87 15.29
N GLY A 153 21.06 -43.82 15.63
CA GLY A 153 20.39 -42.63 16.13
C GLY A 153 20.12 -41.54 15.08
N ASN A 154 20.50 -41.73 13.82
CA ASN A 154 20.18 -40.80 12.74
C ASN A 154 18.73 -41.00 12.27
N LYS A 155 17.80 -40.46 13.06
CA LYS A 155 16.37 -40.54 12.79
C LYS A 155 15.97 -39.61 11.65
N CYS A 156 15.31 -40.15 10.64
CA CYS A 156 14.68 -39.39 9.58
C CYS A 156 13.58 -38.49 10.16
N LYS A 157 13.55 -37.22 9.72
CA LYS A 157 12.48 -36.27 10.04
C LYS A 157 11.13 -36.82 9.59
N GLU A 158 10.05 -36.37 10.23
CA GLU A 158 8.69 -36.84 9.96
C GLU A 158 8.36 -36.83 8.46
N GLY A 159 7.71 -37.91 8.00
CA GLY A 159 7.33 -38.09 6.60
C GLY A 159 8.42 -38.62 5.66
N ARG A 160 9.65 -38.87 6.14
CA ARG A 160 10.75 -39.43 5.33
C ARG A 160 10.97 -40.92 5.60
N SER A 161 11.42 -41.63 4.56
CA SER A 161 11.84 -43.04 4.62
C SER A 161 13.37 -43.15 4.55
N CYS A 162 13.92 -44.25 5.05
CA CYS A 162 15.33 -44.57 4.87
C CYS A 162 15.52 -45.45 3.63
N GLU A 163 16.24 -44.94 2.64
CA GLU A 163 16.59 -45.69 1.44
C GLU A 163 18.10 -45.60 1.22
N ASP A 164 18.76 -46.76 1.16
CA ASP A 164 20.22 -46.89 1.04
C ASP A 164 21.02 -46.03 2.03
N GLY A 165 20.50 -45.90 3.26
CA GLY A 165 21.15 -45.15 4.33
C GLY A 165 21.02 -43.63 4.20
N LYS A 166 20.07 -43.16 3.39
CA LYS A 166 19.72 -41.74 3.26
C LYS A 166 18.24 -41.53 3.54
N CYS A 167 17.91 -40.47 4.27
CA CYS A 167 16.54 -40.06 4.49
C CYS A 167 15.98 -39.37 3.25
N VAL A 168 15.07 -40.04 2.56
CA VAL A 168 14.45 -39.57 1.31
C VAL A 168 12.94 -39.32 1.50
N CYS A 169 12.36 -38.54 0.61
CA CYS A 169 10.90 -38.40 0.56
C CYS A 169 10.25 -39.60 -0.12
N PRO A 170 8.98 -39.92 0.21
CA PRO A 170 8.20 -40.90 -0.53
C PRO A 170 8.16 -40.58 -2.02
N GLU A 171 8.02 -41.61 -2.86
CA GLU A 171 7.91 -41.46 -4.30
C GLU A 171 6.84 -40.41 -4.68
N GLY A 172 7.20 -39.50 -5.58
CA GLY A 172 6.34 -38.39 -6.01
C GLY A 172 6.34 -37.15 -5.12
N SER A 173 7.07 -37.16 -3.99
CA SER A 173 7.22 -35.99 -3.11
C SER A 173 8.63 -35.42 -3.13
N THR A 174 8.74 -34.10 -2.95
CA THR A 174 10.01 -33.36 -2.93
C THR A 174 10.25 -32.75 -1.55
N VAL A 175 11.52 -32.62 -1.14
CA VAL A 175 11.86 -31.92 0.10
C VAL A 175 11.68 -30.41 -0.10
N CYS A 176 10.65 -29.83 0.52
CA CYS A 176 10.43 -28.37 0.61
C CYS A 176 10.58 -27.91 2.06
N SER A 177 11.51 -26.99 2.32
CA SER A 177 11.82 -26.44 3.66
C SER A 177 11.97 -27.51 4.76
N GLY A 178 12.49 -28.69 4.40
CA GLY A 178 12.73 -29.80 5.32
C GLY A 178 11.59 -30.82 5.43
N THR A 179 10.43 -30.58 4.83
CA THR A 179 9.27 -31.49 4.81
C THR A 179 9.05 -32.10 3.43
N CYS A 180 8.39 -33.25 3.34
CA CYS A 180 8.07 -33.87 2.06
C CYS A 180 6.72 -33.37 1.55
N VAL A 181 6.72 -32.81 0.34
CA VAL A 181 5.54 -32.20 -0.27
C VAL A 181 5.28 -32.79 -1.65
N ASP A 182 4.02 -33.14 -1.91
CA ASP A 182 3.54 -33.50 -3.24
C ASP A 182 3.32 -32.23 -4.07
N LEU A 183 4.31 -31.92 -4.92
CA LEU A 183 4.29 -30.73 -5.78
C LEU A 183 3.14 -30.77 -6.80
N GLN A 184 2.48 -31.91 -7.02
CA GLN A 184 1.40 -32.02 -8.00
C GLN A 184 0.06 -31.51 -7.48
N LYS A 185 -0.09 -31.36 -6.16
CA LYS A 185 -1.35 -31.05 -5.49
C LYS A 185 -1.23 -30.02 -4.37
N SER A 186 -0.02 -29.71 -3.92
CA SER A 186 0.20 -28.75 -2.85
C SER A 186 -0.16 -27.33 -3.30
N GLN A 187 -1.12 -26.70 -2.63
CA GLN A 187 -1.47 -25.30 -2.86
C GLN A 187 -0.28 -24.37 -2.61
N GLU A 188 0.59 -24.72 -1.66
CA GLU A 188 1.71 -23.88 -1.19
C GLU A 188 3.05 -24.22 -1.90
N HIS A 189 3.08 -25.26 -2.72
CA HIS A 189 4.30 -25.74 -3.40
C HIS A 189 3.97 -26.39 -4.75
N CYS A 190 3.12 -25.75 -5.57
CA CYS A 190 2.63 -26.32 -6.80
C CYS A 190 3.72 -26.31 -7.88
N GLY A 191 4.10 -27.46 -8.42
CA GLY A 191 5.13 -27.59 -9.45
C GLY A 191 6.57 -27.47 -8.94
N GLU A 192 6.83 -26.62 -7.95
CA GLU A 192 8.12 -26.46 -7.26
C GLU A 192 7.97 -25.97 -5.81
N CYS A 193 9.04 -26.10 -5.03
CA CYS A 193 9.02 -25.68 -3.63
C CYS A 193 8.87 -24.16 -3.48
N GLY A 194 7.76 -23.75 -2.86
CA GLY A 194 7.50 -22.35 -2.49
C GLY A 194 6.57 -21.66 -3.48
N LEU A 195 6.21 -22.31 -4.59
CA LEU A 195 5.23 -21.79 -5.53
C LEU A 195 3.82 -21.97 -4.98
N ARG A 196 3.27 -20.92 -4.35
CA ARG A 196 1.89 -20.89 -3.87
C ARG A 196 0.95 -20.51 -5.02
N CYS A 197 -0.10 -21.30 -5.24
CA CYS A 197 -1.18 -20.91 -6.15
C CYS A 197 -2.03 -19.79 -5.54
N GLY A 198 -2.47 -18.85 -6.38
CA GLY A 198 -3.35 -17.78 -5.96
C GLY A 198 -4.64 -18.28 -5.27
N PRO A 199 -5.32 -17.44 -4.47
CA PRO A 199 -6.51 -17.84 -3.71
C PRO A 199 -7.64 -18.47 -4.53
N LEU A 200 -7.69 -18.20 -5.84
CA LEU A 200 -8.71 -18.73 -6.77
C LEU A 200 -8.21 -19.90 -7.63
N ASP A 201 -6.96 -20.30 -7.45
CA ASP A 201 -6.32 -21.35 -8.22
C ASP A 201 -6.20 -22.61 -7.36
N VAL A 202 -6.25 -23.77 -8.00
CA VAL A 202 -5.95 -25.06 -7.38
C VAL A 202 -4.71 -25.64 -8.02
N CYS A 203 -3.84 -26.23 -7.21
CA CYS A 203 -2.73 -27.00 -7.74
C CYS A 203 -3.25 -28.28 -8.41
N GLN A 204 -3.14 -28.35 -9.74
CA GLN A 204 -3.53 -29.54 -10.50
C GLN A 204 -2.41 -29.95 -11.45
N ASN A 205 -1.82 -31.11 -11.17
CA ASN A 205 -0.69 -31.68 -11.90
C ASN A 205 0.53 -30.74 -11.91
N GLY A 206 0.80 -30.11 -10.77
CA GLY A 206 1.95 -29.22 -10.58
C GLY A 206 1.84 -27.90 -11.33
N ILE A 207 0.62 -27.52 -11.72
CA ILE A 207 0.30 -26.26 -12.37
C ILE A 207 -0.83 -25.61 -11.59
N CYS A 208 -0.64 -24.35 -11.20
CA CYS A 208 -1.72 -23.54 -10.67
C CYS A 208 -2.77 -23.32 -11.75
N ARG A 209 -3.92 -23.97 -11.58
CA ARG A 209 -5.04 -23.87 -12.51
C ARG A 209 -6.16 -23.11 -11.86
N HIS A 210 -6.63 -22.10 -12.56
CA HIS A 210 -7.77 -21.33 -12.14
C HIS A 210 -9.03 -22.19 -12.02
N THR A 211 -9.74 -22.07 -10.90
CA THR A 211 -11.09 -22.64 -10.79
C THR A 211 -12.06 -21.74 -11.55
N PRO A 212 -12.79 -22.24 -12.57
CA PRO A 212 -13.69 -21.39 -13.34
C PRO A 212 -14.79 -20.77 -12.45
N GLY A 213 -14.69 -19.46 -12.23
CA GLY A 213 -15.75 -18.61 -11.70
C GLY A 213 -16.27 -17.65 -12.78
N PRO A 214 -17.33 -16.87 -12.50
CA PRO A 214 -17.87 -15.87 -13.44
C PRO A 214 -16.89 -14.72 -13.78
N SER A 215 -15.67 -14.74 -13.25
CA SER A 215 -14.63 -13.71 -13.34
C SER A 215 -13.28 -14.24 -13.84
N SER A 216 -13.26 -15.25 -14.72
CA SER A 216 -11.99 -15.80 -15.23
C SER A 216 -11.38 -14.91 -16.32
N ASP A 217 -10.13 -14.49 -16.16
CA ASP A 217 -9.34 -13.81 -17.19
C ASP A 217 -8.93 -14.74 -18.34
N GLY A 218 -9.12 -16.06 -18.22
CA GLY A 218 -8.77 -17.04 -19.26
C GLY A 218 -7.28 -17.34 -19.36
N CYS A 219 -6.46 -16.88 -18.42
CA CYS A 219 -5.04 -17.19 -18.30
C CYS A 219 -4.81 -18.12 -17.09
N GLY A 220 -3.64 -18.74 -16.96
CA GLY A 220 -3.34 -19.64 -15.84
C GLY A 220 -1.95 -20.28 -15.92
N GLY A 221 -1.49 -20.77 -14.78
CA GLY A 221 -0.11 -21.23 -14.60
C GLY A 221 0.84 -20.05 -14.41
N SER A 222 1.77 -20.18 -13.47
CA SER A 222 2.72 -19.12 -13.14
C SER A 222 3.61 -18.74 -14.33
N ALA A 223 3.81 -17.44 -14.52
CA ALA A 223 4.64 -16.93 -15.60
C ALA A 223 6.09 -17.44 -15.48
N ARG A 224 6.68 -17.80 -16.63
CA ARG A 224 8.05 -18.31 -16.75
C ARG A 224 8.98 -17.25 -17.32
N ASN A 225 10.24 -17.27 -16.90
CA ASN A 225 11.28 -16.32 -17.34
C ASN A 225 10.94 -14.85 -17.03
N VAL A 226 10.11 -14.61 -16.00
CA VAL A 226 9.68 -13.28 -15.56
C VAL A 226 9.69 -13.21 -14.05
N SER A 227 10.12 -12.08 -13.51
CA SER A 227 10.05 -11.76 -12.08
C SER A 227 9.28 -10.46 -11.89
N LEU A 228 8.38 -10.41 -10.91
CA LEU A 228 7.84 -9.16 -10.36
C LEU A 228 8.94 -8.51 -9.53
N ARG A 229 9.47 -7.37 -9.98
CA ARG A 229 10.54 -6.66 -9.28
C ARG A 229 10.02 -5.64 -8.29
N GLN A 230 8.92 -4.95 -8.62
CA GLN A 230 8.46 -3.81 -7.85
C GLN A 230 6.94 -3.65 -7.96
N ILE A 231 6.31 -3.19 -6.88
CA ILE A 231 4.91 -2.73 -6.89
C ILE A 231 4.90 -1.26 -6.44
N THR A 232 4.20 -0.42 -7.18
CA THR A 232 3.91 0.97 -6.79
C THR A 232 2.41 1.17 -6.67
N TRP A 233 2.04 2.11 -5.80
CA TRP A 233 0.70 2.68 -5.71
C TRP A 233 0.76 4.16 -6.11
N ASN A 234 -0.34 4.72 -6.63
CA ASN A 234 -0.42 6.12 -7.00
C ASN A 234 -1.81 6.69 -6.73
N GLN A 235 -1.89 7.74 -5.91
CA GLN A 235 -3.10 8.53 -5.60
C GLN A 235 -2.89 10.02 -5.93
N GLY A 236 -2.23 10.28 -7.05
CA GLY A 236 -1.71 11.59 -7.47
C GLY A 236 -0.18 11.61 -7.45
N VAL A 237 0.44 10.88 -6.54
CA VAL A 237 1.89 10.73 -6.40
C VAL A 237 2.22 9.24 -6.37
N GLU A 238 3.19 8.79 -7.16
CA GLU A 238 3.67 7.41 -7.14
C GLU A 238 4.54 7.16 -5.91
N VAL A 239 4.25 6.06 -5.22
CA VAL A 239 4.99 5.64 -4.03
C VAL A 239 5.31 4.15 -4.17
N PRO A 240 6.55 3.71 -3.94
CA PRO A 240 6.91 2.30 -3.96
C PRO A 240 6.45 1.60 -2.68
N VAL A 241 5.85 0.40 -2.80
CA VAL A 241 5.37 -0.40 -1.64
C VAL A 241 5.97 -1.79 -1.55
N TYR A 242 6.58 -2.24 -2.64
CA TYR A 242 7.29 -3.52 -2.68
C TYR A 242 8.47 -3.40 -3.63
N SER A 243 9.60 -3.98 -3.25
CA SER A 243 10.73 -4.24 -4.13
C SER A 243 11.37 -5.58 -3.74
N ASP A 244 11.84 -6.33 -4.74
CA ASP A 244 12.54 -7.60 -4.54
C ASP A 244 13.95 -7.40 -3.92
N ASP A 245 14.51 -6.19 -4.04
CA ASP A 245 15.89 -5.87 -3.62
C ASP A 245 15.98 -5.33 -2.19
N GLU A 246 15.14 -4.36 -1.84
CA GLU A 246 15.14 -3.68 -0.54
C GLU A 246 13.74 -3.19 -0.17
N GLU A 247 13.48 -3.01 1.12
CA GLU A 247 12.22 -2.43 1.59
C GLU A 247 12.14 -0.95 1.15
N PRO A 248 11.12 -0.56 0.37
CA PRO A 248 11.06 0.79 -0.17
C PRO A 248 10.73 1.82 0.92
N GLU A 249 11.32 3.02 0.81
CA GLU A 249 10.93 4.17 1.64
C GLU A 249 9.69 4.84 1.06
N GLU A 250 8.61 4.92 1.85
CA GLU A 250 7.38 5.60 1.44
C GLU A 250 7.57 7.12 1.41
N ASN A 251 7.46 7.72 0.23
CA ASN A 251 7.56 9.17 0.02
C ASN A 251 6.22 9.91 0.20
N ALA A 252 5.08 9.22 0.30
CA ALA A 252 3.78 9.82 0.61
C ALA A 252 2.81 8.78 1.23
N PRO A 253 1.83 9.21 2.03
CA PRO A 253 0.87 8.30 2.67
C PRO A 253 -0.16 7.77 1.67
N LEU A 254 -0.57 6.50 1.82
CA LEU A 254 -1.79 5.99 1.17
C LEU A 254 -3.03 6.32 1.99
N LEU A 255 -4.06 6.76 1.30
CA LEU A 255 -5.31 7.22 1.89
C LEU A 255 -6.47 6.29 1.55
N SER A 256 -7.34 6.07 2.52
CA SER A 256 -8.63 5.43 2.31
C SER A 256 -9.57 6.30 1.45
N GLY A 257 -10.59 5.69 0.84
CA GLY A 257 -11.65 6.45 0.14
C GLY A 257 -11.18 7.25 -1.09
N ARG A 258 -9.99 6.95 -1.64
CA ARG A 258 -9.48 7.54 -2.89
C ARG A 258 -9.17 6.44 -3.91
N PRO A 259 -9.40 6.69 -5.21
CA PRO A 259 -9.02 5.74 -6.24
C PRO A 259 -7.51 5.54 -6.22
N LEU A 260 -7.07 4.36 -6.62
CA LEU A 260 -5.68 3.95 -6.57
C LEU A 260 -5.28 3.31 -7.90
N LEU A 261 -4.15 3.75 -8.46
CA LEU A 261 -3.46 3.04 -9.52
C LEU A 261 -2.38 2.18 -8.88
N VAL A 262 -2.49 0.87 -9.03
CA VAL A 262 -1.41 -0.06 -8.67
C VAL A 262 -0.65 -0.42 -9.95
N ARG A 263 0.68 -0.34 -9.91
CA ARG A 263 1.54 -0.82 -11.01
C ARG A 263 2.42 -1.95 -10.54
N ALA A 264 2.52 -2.98 -11.36
CA ALA A 264 3.43 -4.09 -11.17
C ALA A 264 4.50 -4.07 -12.27
N PHE A 265 5.75 -4.00 -11.83
CA PHE A 265 6.93 -3.98 -12.68
C PHE A 265 7.49 -5.38 -12.79
N VAL A 266 7.81 -5.77 -14.02
CA VAL A 266 8.42 -7.06 -14.33
C VAL A 266 9.77 -6.90 -14.98
N ASP A 267 10.69 -7.79 -14.65
CA ASP A 267 11.92 -8.01 -15.40
C ASP A 267 11.81 -9.34 -16.15
N VAL A 268 12.37 -9.41 -17.35
CA VAL A 268 12.34 -10.60 -18.20
C VAL A 268 13.75 -11.14 -18.46
N GLU A 269 13.91 -12.46 -18.43
CA GLU A 269 15.19 -13.08 -18.76
C GLU A 269 15.54 -12.92 -20.25
N PRO A 270 16.83 -12.98 -20.64
CA PRO A 270 17.23 -12.91 -22.05
C PRO A 270 16.59 -13.97 -22.96
N ALA A 271 16.14 -15.10 -22.40
CA ALA A 271 15.44 -16.16 -23.12
C ALA A 271 13.92 -15.93 -23.25
N PHE A 272 13.39 -14.85 -22.67
CA PHE A 272 11.98 -14.52 -22.71
C PHE A 272 11.55 -14.22 -24.15
N THR A 273 10.47 -14.86 -24.58
CA THR A 273 9.83 -14.61 -25.87
C THR A 273 8.61 -13.73 -25.65
N LYS A 274 8.51 -12.69 -26.49
CA LYS A 274 7.39 -11.75 -26.51
C LYS A 274 6.06 -12.52 -26.55
N ARG A 275 5.18 -12.27 -25.59
CA ARG A 275 3.87 -12.93 -25.48
C ARG A 275 2.93 -12.19 -24.53
N THR A 276 1.65 -12.57 -24.55
CA THR A 276 0.67 -12.05 -23.61
C THR A 276 0.75 -12.76 -22.26
N LEU A 277 0.83 -11.96 -21.20
CA LEU A 277 0.72 -12.38 -19.82
C LEU A 277 -0.48 -11.66 -19.18
N ALA A 278 -1.03 -12.24 -18.12
CA ALA A 278 -1.99 -11.56 -17.26
C ALA A 278 -1.37 -11.37 -15.88
N ALA A 279 -1.51 -10.18 -15.31
CA ALA A 279 -1.27 -9.97 -13.89
C ALA A 279 -2.62 -9.85 -13.17
N ARG A 280 -2.69 -10.38 -11.96
CA ARG A 280 -3.88 -10.32 -11.11
C ARG A 280 -3.49 -9.70 -9.78
N LEU A 281 -4.21 -8.66 -9.39
CA LEU A 281 -4.14 -8.05 -8.08
C LEU A 281 -5.25 -8.65 -7.23
N PHE A 282 -4.85 -9.39 -6.20
CA PHE A 282 -5.72 -9.76 -5.09
C PHE A 282 -5.67 -8.65 -4.07
N LEU A 283 -6.83 -8.11 -3.71
CA LEU A 283 -6.96 -7.05 -2.72
C LEU A 283 -8.04 -7.48 -1.72
N SER A 284 -7.68 -7.57 -0.45
CA SER A 284 -8.62 -7.79 0.65
C SER A 284 -8.66 -6.52 1.50
N SER A 285 -9.80 -5.85 1.54
CA SER A 285 -10.02 -4.70 2.42
C SER A 285 -11.18 -5.02 3.35
N ASP A 286 -10.98 -4.89 4.66
CA ASP A 286 -11.97 -5.24 5.69
C ASP A 286 -12.54 -6.67 5.60
N ASN A 287 -11.72 -7.62 5.11
CA ASN A 287 -12.07 -9.01 4.79
C ASN A 287 -13.03 -9.18 3.60
N GLU A 288 -13.23 -8.16 2.78
CA GLU A 288 -13.93 -8.25 1.51
C GLU A 288 -12.91 -8.44 0.38
N PRO A 289 -12.77 -9.66 -0.18
CA PRO A 289 -11.82 -9.94 -1.23
C PRO A 289 -12.31 -9.40 -2.59
N SER A 290 -11.41 -8.76 -3.30
CA SER A 290 -11.60 -8.27 -4.67
C SER A 290 -10.42 -8.69 -5.53
N VAL A 291 -10.68 -8.90 -6.82
CA VAL A 291 -9.66 -9.30 -7.79
C VAL A 291 -9.75 -8.41 -9.01
N TYR A 292 -8.62 -7.80 -9.35
CA TYR A 292 -8.42 -7.01 -10.56
C TYR A 292 -7.42 -7.75 -11.44
N TYR A 293 -7.53 -7.61 -12.77
CA TYR A 293 -6.56 -8.19 -13.68
C TYR A 293 -6.23 -7.22 -14.81
N ASP A 294 -5.00 -7.32 -15.30
CA ASP A 294 -4.50 -6.61 -16.48
C ASP A 294 -3.79 -7.58 -17.41
N LYS A 295 -4.00 -7.43 -18.72
CA LYS A 295 -3.40 -8.28 -19.74
C LYS A 295 -2.51 -7.45 -20.64
N ARG A 296 -1.25 -7.84 -20.74
CA ARG A 296 -0.27 -7.11 -21.54
C ARG A 296 0.62 -8.02 -22.34
N GLU A 297 1.01 -7.52 -23.50
CA GLU A 297 2.03 -8.13 -24.33
C GLU A 297 3.40 -7.69 -23.83
N ILE A 298 4.07 -8.58 -23.10
CA ILE A 298 5.38 -8.30 -22.51
C ILE A 298 6.45 -8.65 -23.54
N SER A 299 7.51 -7.84 -23.62
CA SER A 299 8.64 -8.08 -24.53
C SER A 299 9.99 -7.63 -24.01
N PHE A 300 10.02 -6.81 -22.95
CA PHE A 300 11.21 -6.33 -22.28
C PHE A 300 10.84 -5.88 -20.86
N ASP A 301 11.85 -5.52 -20.07
CA ASP A 301 11.68 -5.07 -18.68
C ASP A 301 10.77 -3.83 -18.57
N SER A 302 9.99 -3.77 -17.50
CA SER A 302 9.19 -2.61 -17.16
C SER A 302 10.06 -1.38 -16.93
N ARG A 303 9.62 -0.24 -17.45
CA ARG A 303 10.27 1.05 -17.31
C ARG A 303 9.45 1.97 -16.40
N PRO A 304 10.09 2.73 -15.49
CA PRO A 304 9.41 3.64 -14.55
C PRO A 304 8.38 4.56 -15.19
N TYR A 305 8.70 5.19 -16.32
CA TYR A 305 7.88 6.24 -16.94
C TYR A 305 7.07 5.77 -18.17
N ASP A 306 7.09 4.48 -18.46
CA ASP A 306 6.34 3.92 -19.58
C ASP A 306 5.24 3.00 -19.03
N LEU A 307 4.04 3.56 -18.90
CA LEU A 307 2.87 2.83 -18.42
C LEU A 307 2.63 1.55 -19.24
N ASP A 308 2.98 1.55 -20.53
CA ASP A 308 2.76 0.40 -21.41
C ASP A 308 3.65 -0.80 -21.11
N THR A 309 4.63 -0.62 -20.25
CA THR A 309 5.57 -1.67 -19.89
C THR A 309 5.27 -2.28 -18.52
N THR A 310 4.31 -1.72 -17.79
CA THR A 310 3.86 -2.19 -16.47
C THR A 310 2.44 -2.74 -16.52
N PHE A 311 2.14 -3.75 -15.71
CA PHE A 311 0.75 -4.09 -15.45
C PHE A 311 0.09 -3.03 -14.58
N GLN A 312 -1.16 -2.68 -14.87
CA GLN A 312 -1.86 -1.55 -14.25
C GLN A 312 -3.23 -1.98 -13.73
N PHE A 313 -3.53 -1.64 -12.47
CA PHE A 313 -4.82 -1.91 -11.85
C PHE A 313 -5.42 -0.61 -11.32
N LEU A 314 -6.58 -0.24 -11.85
CA LEU A 314 -7.37 0.87 -11.32
C LEU A 314 -8.33 0.34 -10.26
N VAL A 315 -7.96 0.57 -9.00
CA VAL A 315 -8.75 0.21 -7.84
C VAL A 315 -9.67 1.40 -7.48
N PRO A 316 -11.00 1.22 -7.47
CA PRO A 316 -11.94 2.27 -7.11
C PRO A 316 -11.83 2.62 -5.61
N ALA A 317 -12.12 3.87 -5.26
CA ALA A 317 -12.14 4.36 -3.87
C ALA A 317 -12.93 3.46 -2.90
N ALA A 318 -14.05 2.88 -3.37
CA ALA A 318 -14.90 2.02 -2.57
C ALA A 318 -14.29 0.65 -2.20
N ALA A 319 -13.15 0.29 -2.79
CA ALA A 319 -12.43 -0.94 -2.48
C ALA A 319 -11.26 -0.75 -1.49
N LEU A 320 -11.01 0.49 -1.04
CA LEU A 320 -9.93 0.85 -0.13
C LEU A 320 -10.49 1.62 1.07
N MET A 321 -10.79 0.90 2.15
CA MET A 321 -11.41 1.44 3.36
C MET A 321 -10.41 1.48 4.52
N ASP A 322 -10.50 0.62 5.54
CA ASP A 322 -9.73 0.81 6.78
C ASP A 322 -8.35 0.14 6.76
N SER A 323 -8.27 -1.07 6.21
CA SER A 323 -6.99 -1.74 5.92
C SER A 323 -7.04 -2.43 4.58
N ALA A 324 -5.87 -2.70 4.00
CA ALA A 324 -5.77 -3.48 2.78
C ALA A 324 -4.62 -4.47 2.86
N GLU A 325 -4.86 -5.70 2.42
CA GLU A 325 -3.83 -6.69 2.14
C GLU A 325 -3.83 -6.95 0.64
N LEU A 326 -2.64 -6.97 0.02
CA LEU A 326 -2.53 -7.23 -1.41
C LEU A 326 -1.50 -8.29 -1.76
N ALA A 327 -1.74 -8.97 -2.87
CA ALA A 327 -0.75 -9.77 -3.57
C ALA A 327 -0.97 -9.65 -5.07
N ILE A 328 0.11 -9.67 -5.83
CA ILE A 328 0.07 -9.70 -7.29
C ILE A 328 0.67 -11.01 -7.77
N GLU A 329 0.00 -11.66 -8.72
CA GLU A 329 0.55 -12.79 -9.47
C GLU A 329 0.55 -12.50 -10.96
N VAL A 330 1.55 -13.01 -11.67
CA VAL A 330 1.64 -12.98 -13.13
C VAL A 330 1.52 -14.41 -13.65
N VAL A 331 0.61 -14.61 -14.59
CA VAL A 331 0.26 -15.92 -15.15
C VAL A 331 0.38 -15.94 -16.66
N GLU A 332 0.60 -17.14 -17.19
CA GLU A 332 0.67 -17.41 -18.63
C GLU A 332 -0.72 -17.36 -19.25
N CYS A 333 -0.86 -16.66 -20.39
CA CYS A 333 -2.04 -16.79 -21.23
C CYS A 333 -1.86 -17.87 -22.32
N GLU A 334 -0.64 -18.40 -22.45
CA GLU A 334 -0.28 -19.45 -23.40
C GLU A 334 0.23 -20.69 -22.65
N LEU A 335 -0.48 -21.82 -22.78
CA LEU A 335 -0.26 -23.02 -21.95
C LEU A 335 1.02 -23.83 -22.29
N SER A 336 1.77 -23.46 -23.34
CA SER A 336 2.90 -24.24 -23.87
C SER A 336 4.25 -23.54 -23.74
N VAL A 337 4.42 -22.69 -22.72
CA VAL A 337 5.69 -21.98 -22.46
C VAL A 337 6.61 -22.82 -21.58
N SER A 338 7.87 -22.94 -21.98
CA SER A 338 8.93 -23.61 -21.20
C SER A 338 9.92 -22.59 -20.62
N GLY A 339 10.49 -22.91 -19.44
CA GLY A 339 11.48 -22.07 -18.77
C GLY A 339 11.35 -22.15 -17.25
N PRO A 340 12.32 -21.65 -16.47
CA PRO A 340 12.17 -21.51 -15.03
C PRO A 340 10.98 -20.62 -14.66
N VAL A 341 10.31 -20.96 -13.57
CA VAL A 341 9.50 -20.01 -12.81
C VAL A 341 10.47 -19.27 -11.89
N LEU A 342 10.40 -17.94 -11.89
CA LEU A 342 11.31 -17.09 -11.11
C LEU A 342 10.53 -16.50 -9.91
N SER A 343 10.26 -15.20 -9.92
CA SER A 343 9.42 -14.53 -8.91
C SER A 343 8.12 -13.98 -9.54
N PRO A 344 7.23 -14.76 -10.18
CA PRO A 344 6.04 -14.20 -10.82
C PRO A 344 4.94 -13.80 -9.81
N ARG A 345 5.21 -13.83 -8.50
CA ARG A 345 4.30 -13.42 -7.43
C ARG A 345 5.01 -12.50 -6.46
N ALA A 346 4.34 -11.43 -6.04
CA ALA A 346 4.82 -10.48 -5.05
C ALA A 346 3.72 -10.13 -4.03
N PRO A 347 4.00 -10.21 -2.71
CA PRO A 347 5.20 -10.81 -2.13
C PRO A 347 5.34 -12.30 -2.48
N LYS A 348 6.53 -12.89 -2.31
CA LYS A 348 6.74 -14.33 -2.59
C LYS A 348 5.83 -15.22 -1.74
N GLU A 349 5.67 -14.88 -0.46
CA GLU A 349 4.81 -15.55 0.50
C GLU A 349 3.90 -14.54 1.20
N GLY A 350 2.70 -14.96 1.60
CA GLY A 350 1.73 -14.09 2.27
C GLY A 350 1.23 -12.94 1.41
N GLU A 351 0.85 -11.86 2.06
CA GLU A 351 0.25 -10.67 1.48
C GLU A 351 0.98 -9.43 2.03
N LEU A 352 1.05 -8.37 1.22
CA LEU A 352 1.57 -7.08 1.64
C LEU A 352 0.47 -6.33 2.39
N SER A 353 0.69 -6.04 3.66
CA SER A 353 -0.18 -5.18 4.45
C SER A 353 0.06 -3.72 4.08
N LEU A 354 -1.02 -3.02 3.75
CA LEU A 354 -1.04 -1.59 3.47
C LEU A 354 -1.62 -0.84 4.66
N GLU A 355 -0.84 0.09 5.22
CA GLU A 355 -1.35 1.01 6.24
C GLU A 355 -2.10 2.17 5.57
N LEU A 356 -3.44 2.14 5.66
CA LEU A 356 -4.29 3.21 5.16
C LEU A 356 -4.43 4.31 6.20
N GLN A 357 -4.19 5.56 5.79
CA GLN A 357 -4.50 6.72 6.61
C GLN A 357 -5.87 7.28 6.24
N GLU A 358 -6.59 7.79 7.23
CA GLU A 358 -7.89 8.44 7.01
C GLU A 358 -7.71 9.61 6.05
N SER A 359 -8.48 9.60 4.95
CA SER A 359 -8.39 10.68 3.99
C SER A 359 -9.00 11.96 4.55
N SER A 360 -8.33 13.07 4.27
CA SER A 360 -8.81 14.38 4.67
C SER A 360 -9.94 14.86 3.77
N GLU A 361 -10.74 15.78 4.30
CA GLU A 361 -11.66 16.61 3.52
C GLU A 361 -11.18 18.06 3.60
N ILE A 362 -11.45 18.86 2.57
CA ILE A 362 -11.24 20.31 2.61
C ILE A 362 -12.58 21.03 2.44
N SER A 363 -12.80 22.06 3.27
CA SER A 363 -13.93 22.98 3.13
C SER A 363 -13.42 24.35 2.70
N VAL A 364 -13.88 24.82 1.54
CA VAL A 364 -13.52 26.12 0.98
C VAL A 364 -14.78 26.98 0.86
N ALA A 365 -14.76 28.12 1.54
CA ALA A 365 -15.73 29.18 1.41
C ALA A 365 -15.36 30.07 0.21
N ILE A 366 -16.13 29.96 -0.86
CA ILE A 366 -15.96 30.74 -2.08
C ILE A 366 -16.66 32.08 -1.91
N VAL A 367 -15.92 33.17 -2.06
CA VAL A 367 -16.46 34.54 -2.00
C VAL A 367 -16.41 35.14 -3.40
N PRO A 368 -17.56 35.30 -4.09
CA PRO A 368 -17.60 36.02 -5.36
C PRO A 368 -17.31 37.50 -5.12
N ILE A 369 -16.32 38.06 -5.83
CA ILE A 369 -15.92 39.46 -5.69
C ILE A 369 -16.39 40.22 -6.93
N GLU A 370 -17.29 41.18 -6.71
CA GLU A 370 -17.74 42.10 -7.74
C GLU A 370 -16.67 43.17 -7.98
N HIS A 371 -16.25 43.34 -9.24
CA HIS A 371 -15.35 44.41 -9.65
C HIS A 371 -15.80 45.01 -10.98
N ASP A 372 -15.90 46.34 -11.03
CA ASP A 372 -16.36 47.10 -12.19
C ASP A 372 -17.69 46.55 -12.76
N GLY A 373 -18.63 46.17 -11.89
CA GLY A 373 -19.94 45.63 -12.27
C GLY A 373 -19.92 44.20 -12.79
N ARG A 374 -18.79 43.48 -12.70
CA ARG A 374 -18.66 42.06 -13.08
C ARG A 374 -18.55 41.18 -11.86
N LEU A 375 -19.29 40.07 -11.88
CA LEU A 375 -19.17 38.97 -10.93
C LEU A 375 -18.65 37.72 -11.64
N PRO A 376 -17.82 36.90 -10.99
CA PRO A 376 -17.42 35.59 -11.51
C PRO A 376 -18.60 34.60 -11.51
N ASP A 377 -18.52 33.57 -12.35
CA ASP A 377 -19.48 32.46 -12.32
C ASP A 377 -19.10 31.51 -11.20
N THR A 378 -20.00 31.39 -10.22
CA THR A 378 -19.82 30.52 -9.05
C THR A 378 -20.94 29.49 -8.95
N SER A 379 -21.59 29.17 -10.07
CA SER A 379 -22.54 28.07 -10.14
C SER A 379 -21.85 26.73 -9.84
N GLU A 380 -22.62 25.76 -9.36
CA GLU A 380 -22.10 24.42 -9.02
C GLU A 380 -21.44 23.74 -10.22
N GLU A 381 -22.02 23.86 -11.42
CA GLU A 381 -21.45 23.35 -12.66
C GLU A 381 -20.08 23.97 -12.95
N HIS A 382 -19.95 25.28 -12.70
CA HIS A 382 -18.73 26.03 -12.94
C HIS A 382 -17.62 25.72 -11.93
N LEU A 383 -18.00 25.47 -10.67
CA LEU A 383 -17.05 25.17 -9.58
C LEU A 383 -16.64 23.68 -9.53
N ALA A 384 -17.37 22.78 -10.19
CA ALA A 384 -17.09 21.35 -10.17
C ALA A 384 -15.66 20.99 -10.65
N PRO A 385 -15.08 21.60 -11.70
CA PRO A 385 -13.69 21.32 -12.11
C PRO A 385 -12.66 21.72 -11.06
N TYR A 386 -12.87 22.82 -10.33
CA TYR A 386 -12.00 23.28 -9.24
C TYR A 386 -11.97 22.31 -8.07
N ALA A 387 -13.14 21.79 -7.66
CA ALA A 387 -13.23 20.74 -6.65
C ALA A 387 -12.48 19.47 -7.09
N ARG A 388 -12.67 19.05 -8.35
CA ARG A 388 -11.97 17.89 -8.92
C ARG A 388 -10.47 18.09 -9.05
N ALA A 389 -10.00 19.31 -9.30
CA ALA A 389 -8.58 19.63 -9.34
C ALA A 389 -7.93 19.46 -7.96
N LEU A 390 -8.59 19.95 -6.90
CA LEU A 390 -8.18 19.69 -5.51
C LEU A 390 -8.18 18.18 -5.19
N GLU A 391 -9.25 17.46 -5.52
CA GLU A 391 -9.35 16.01 -5.28
C GLU A 391 -8.31 15.19 -6.06
N ALA A 392 -7.88 15.68 -7.22
CA ALA A 392 -6.87 15.02 -8.05
C ALA A 392 -5.44 15.28 -7.54
N MET A 393 -5.11 16.52 -7.18
CA MET A 393 -3.76 16.92 -6.81
C MET A 393 -3.47 16.85 -5.31
N PHE A 394 -4.46 17.05 -4.43
CA PHE A 394 -4.23 17.06 -2.99
C PHE A 394 -4.64 15.74 -2.33
N PRO A 395 -4.02 15.39 -1.18
CA PRO A 395 -4.31 14.19 -0.39
C PRO A 395 -5.68 14.26 0.32
N LEU A 396 -6.77 14.31 -0.44
CA LEU A 396 -8.13 14.44 0.08
C LEU A 396 -9.15 13.60 -0.69
N ALA A 397 -10.13 13.06 0.03
CA ALA A 397 -11.22 12.28 -0.56
C ALA A 397 -12.32 13.18 -1.14
N GLN A 398 -12.51 14.38 -0.57
CA GLN A 398 -13.55 15.29 -1.00
C GLN A 398 -13.18 16.76 -0.78
N ALA A 399 -13.47 17.59 -1.78
CA ALA A 399 -13.44 19.04 -1.69
C ALA A 399 -14.86 19.61 -1.65
N LYS A 400 -15.19 20.33 -0.56
CA LYS A 400 -16.50 20.97 -0.35
C LYS A 400 -16.38 22.46 -0.62
N LEU A 401 -16.97 22.92 -1.72
CA LEU A 401 -17.01 24.33 -2.08
C LEU A 401 -18.37 24.94 -1.69
N ALA A 402 -18.36 25.92 -0.79
CA ALA A 402 -19.55 26.61 -0.33
C ALA A 402 -19.51 28.09 -0.75
N VAL A 403 -20.48 28.52 -1.55
CA VAL A 403 -20.55 29.91 -2.03
C VAL A 403 -21.17 30.81 -0.97
N LEU A 404 -20.42 31.83 -0.56
CA LEU A 404 -20.84 32.88 0.36
C LEU A 404 -21.47 34.07 -0.39
N PRO A 405 -22.20 34.96 0.31
CA PRO A 405 -22.69 36.20 -0.28
C PRO A 405 -21.55 37.01 -0.90
N PRO A 406 -21.77 37.63 -2.07
CA PRO A 406 -20.73 38.38 -2.76
C PRO A 406 -20.25 39.59 -1.96
N MET A 407 -19.02 40.02 -2.21
CA MET A 407 -18.48 41.29 -1.73
C MET A 407 -18.05 42.18 -2.90
N THR A 408 -17.98 43.49 -2.70
CA THR A 408 -17.40 44.41 -3.70
C THR A 408 -15.89 44.50 -3.52
N SER A 409 -15.13 44.58 -4.61
CA SER A 409 -13.68 44.80 -4.57
C SER A 409 -13.34 46.18 -3.99
N GLY A 410 -14.29 47.12 -4.04
CA GLY A 410 -14.17 48.55 -3.68
C GLY A 410 -12.92 49.23 -4.23
N GLN A 411 -12.50 48.77 -5.42
CA GLN A 411 -11.45 49.34 -6.24
C GLN A 411 -12.04 49.57 -7.64
N GLU A 412 -11.57 50.60 -8.34
CA GLU A 412 -11.95 50.91 -9.71
C GLU A 412 -10.75 50.64 -10.65
N GLY A 413 -10.99 50.03 -11.81
CA GLY A 413 -9.96 49.89 -12.84
C GLY A 413 -9.01 48.69 -12.66
N THR A 414 -7.74 48.94 -12.33
CA THR A 414 -6.75 47.87 -12.08
C THR A 414 -6.86 47.41 -10.63
N LEU A 415 -6.92 46.10 -10.41
CA LEU A 415 -6.97 45.54 -9.07
C LEU A 415 -5.61 45.51 -8.41
N ASP A 416 -5.55 46.05 -7.19
CA ASP A 416 -4.50 45.76 -6.23
C ASP A 416 -4.87 44.48 -5.46
N PHE A 417 -4.28 43.37 -5.89
CA PHE A 417 -4.51 42.03 -5.32
C PHE A 417 -4.14 41.96 -3.83
N ASP A 418 -3.09 42.67 -3.38
CA ASP A 418 -2.71 42.73 -1.95
C ASP A 418 -3.79 43.40 -1.10
N ALA A 419 -4.28 44.54 -1.59
CA ALA A 419 -5.34 45.28 -0.91
C ALA A 419 -6.66 44.50 -0.91
N LEU A 420 -6.94 43.73 -1.98
CA LEU A 420 -8.11 42.88 -2.05
C LEU A 420 -8.00 41.67 -1.11
N LEU A 421 -6.84 41.01 -1.05
CA LEU A 421 -6.54 39.92 -0.12
C LEU A 421 -6.74 40.34 1.33
N THR A 422 -6.23 41.53 1.66
CA THR A 422 -6.40 42.17 2.97
C THR A 422 -7.88 42.33 3.33
N ARG A 423 -8.70 42.82 2.40
CA ARG A 423 -10.14 42.99 2.65
C ARG A 423 -10.88 41.66 2.78
N LEU A 424 -10.47 40.64 2.04
CA LEU A 424 -11.03 39.30 2.18
C LEU A 424 -10.65 38.68 3.54
N GLN A 425 -9.44 38.94 4.04
CA GLN A 425 -9.02 38.54 5.39
C GLN A 425 -9.81 39.24 6.48
N GLU A 426 -10.08 40.54 6.33
CA GLU A 426 -10.97 41.30 7.23
C GLU A 426 -12.40 40.74 7.22
N ARG A 427 -12.89 40.32 6.05
CA ARG A 427 -14.18 39.64 5.93
C ARG A 427 -14.16 38.30 6.68
N ARG A 428 -13.14 37.46 6.48
CA ARG A 428 -12.99 36.19 7.22
C ARG A 428 -12.94 36.41 8.73
N ALA A 429 -12.21 37.44 9.19
CA ALA A 429 -12.12 37.79 10.61
C ALA A 429 -13.48 38.20 11.20
N THR A 430 -14.35 38.82 10.39
CA THR A 430 -15.71 39.18 10.77
C THR A 430 -16.61 37.94 10.81
N ASP A 431 -16.50 37.06 9.82
CA ASP A 431 -17.33 35.85 9.70
C ASP A 431 -17.00 34.78 10.76
N GLN A 432 -15.78 34.81 11.30
CA GLN A 432 -15.29 33.88 12.34
C GLN A 432 -15.60 32.40 12.04
N PRO A 433 -15.24 31.88 10.84
CA PRO A 433 -15.53 30.50 10.47
C PRO A 433 -14.71 29.52 11.32
N ALA A 434 -15.08 28.24 11.25
CA ALA A 434 -14.29 27.18 11.86
C ALA A 434 -12.83 27.18 11.33
N PRO A 435 -11.84 26.75 12.14
CA PRO A 435 -10.43 26.84 11.76
C PRO A 435 -10.05 26.09 10.47
N ASP A 436 -10.78 25.05 10.12
CA ASP A 436 -10.59 24.20 8.93
C ASP A 436 -11.21 24.78 7.64
N ILE A 437 -11.94 25.89 7.72
CA ILE A 437 -12.53 26.54 6.55
C ILE A 437 -11.52 27.50 5.93
N TYR A 438 -11.20 27.26 4.66
CA TYR A 438 -10.36 28.10 3.81
C TYR A 438 -11.22 29.11 3.06
N TYR A 439 -10.80 30.37 2.97
CA TYR A 439 -11.52 31.39 2.19
C TYR A 439 -10.83 31.59 0.86
N PHE A 440 -11.60 31.53 -0.23
CA PHE A 440 -11.10 31.81 -1.57
C PHE A 440 -11.95 32.88 -2.25
N GLY A 441 -11.33 33.99 -2.61
CA GLY A 441 -11.97 35.07 -3.35
C GLY A 441 -11.84 34.88 -4.84
N PHE A 442 -12.94 34.63 -5.55
CA PHE A 442 -12.92 34.66 -7.01
C PHE A 442 -13.23 36.07 -7.51
N VAL A 443 -12.45 36.54 -8.48
CA VAL A 443 -12.68 37.81 -9.15
C VAL A 443 -12.55 37.65 -10.67
N ARG A 444 -13.31 38.45 -11.41
CA ARG A 444 -13.27 38.47 -12.88
C ARG A 444 -12.99 39.89 -13.38
N PRO A 445 -11.70 40.30 -13.48
CA PRO A 445 -11.38 41.71 -13.69
C PRO A 445 -11.76 42.23 -15.08
N LYS A 446 -11.65 41.37 -16.10
CA LYS A 446 -11.98 41.68 -17.51
C LYS A 446 -12.96 40.66 -18.09
N ALA A 447 -13.40 40.86 -19.33
CA ALA A 447 -14.34 39.92 -19.94
C ALA A 447 -13.66 38.57 -20.26
N THR A 448 -12.36 38.60 -20.59
CA THR A 448 -11.57 37.41 -20.91
C THR A 448 -10.20 37.44 -20.22
N LEU A 449 -9.62 36.26 -19.98
CA LEU A 449 -8.25 36.11 -19.46
C LEU A 449 -7.24 36.85 -20.34
N LYS A 450 -7.40 36.77 -21.65
CA LYS A 450 -6.54 37.47 -22.62
C LYS A 450 -6.57 38.98 -22.43
N GLU A 451 -7.72 39.57 -22.14
CA GLU A 451 -7.84 41.00 -21.86
C GLU A 451 -7.18 41.38 -20.54
N HIS A 452 -7.35 40.55 -19.50
CA HIS A 452 -6.67 40.73 -18.22
C HIS A 452 -5.16 40.78 -18.44
N CYS A 453 -4.61 39.75 -19.08
CA CYS A 453 -3.18 39.61 -19.35
C CYS A 453 -2.66 40.40 -20.57
N SER A 454 -3.44 41.32 -21.13
CA SER A 454 -3.00 42.14 -22.28
C SER A 454 -2.16 43.36 -21.88
N SER A 455 -2.26 43.77 -20.62
CA SER A 455 -1.40 44.78 -19.97
C SER A 455 -0.26 44.11 -19.21
N SER A 456 0.68 44.89 -18.66
CA SER A 456 1.70 44.44 -17.70
C SER A 456 1.14 43.90 -16.36
N ASP A 457 -0.14 43.56 -16.34
CA ASP A 457 -0.97 43.30 -15.17
C ASP A 457 -1.66 41.95 -15.41
N CYS A 458 -1.02 40.87 -14.98
CA CYS A 458 -1.43 39.49 -15.27
C CYS A 458 -1.25 38.64 -14.01
N THR A 459 -1.73 39.16 -12.88
CA THR A 459 -1.80 38.38 -11.64
C THR A 459 -2.96 37.40 -11.75
N TYR A 460 -2.65 36.11 -11.57
CA TYR A 460 -3.64 35.04 -11.58
C TYR A 460 -4.25 34.86 -10.20
N GLY A 461 -3.42 34.88 -9.16
CA GLY A 461 -3.86 34.71 -7.79
C GLY A 461 -2.88 35.32 -6.81
N ILE A 462 -3.28 35.31 -5.55
CA ILE A 462 -2.41 35.58 -4.43
C ILE A 462 -2.99 34.95 -3.15
N GLY A 463 -2.14 34.46 -2.25
CA GLY A 463 -2.56 33.86 -1.00
C GLY A 463 -1.57 34.08 0.13
N TYR A 464 -2.05 34.12 1.37
CA TYR A 464 -1.13 34.13 2.50
C TYR A 464 -0.43 32.78 2.63
N GLN A 465 0.90 32.82 2.74
CA GLN A 465 1.70 31.67 3.14
C GLN A 465 1.65 31.54 4.66
N THR A 466 0.84 30.61 5.17
CA THR A 466 0.58 30.53 6.61
C THR A 466 0.20 29.14 7.10
N ARG A 467 0.34 28.92 8.41
CA ARG A 467 -0.28 27.83 9.16
C ARG A 467 -1.40 28.33 10.07
N SER A 468 -1.47 29.63 10.32
CA SER A 468 -2.53 30.27 11.11
C SER A 468 -3.89 30.14 10.42
N SER A 469 -4.86 29.60 11.16
CA SER A 469 -6.26 29.49 10.72
C SER A 469 -6.87 30.85 10.35
N ALA A 470 -6.43 31.93 10.99
CA ALA A 470 -6.91 33.29 10.76
C ALA A 470 -6.55 33.86 9.38
N PHE A 471 -5.49 33.34 8.76
CA PHE A 471 -4.94 33.81 7.49
C PHE A 471 -5.09 32.81 6.35
N ARG A 472 -5.92 31.76 6.51
CA ARG A 472 -6.30 30.83 5.42
C ARG A 472 -7.22 31.52 4.41
N VAL A 473 -6.64 32.46 3.70
CA VAL A 473 -7.27 33.34 2.72
C VAL A 473 -6.39 33.38 1.48
N ALA A 474 -7.02 33.10 0.35
CA ALA A 474 -6.45 33.16 -0.98
C ALA A 474 -7.44 33.85 -1.91
N LEU A 475 -6.95 34.31 -3.06
CA LEU A 475 -7.79 34.83 -4.12
C LEU A 475 -7.21 34.49 -5.48
N GLY A 476 -8.09 34.41 -6.48
CA GLY A 476 -7.72 34.04 -7.82
C GLY A 476 -8.71 34.57 -8.85
N ILE A 477 -8.25 34.61 -10.09
CA ILE A 477 -9.10 34.90 -11.22
C ILE A 477 -10.00 33.71 -11.56
N GLU A 478 -11.16 34.00 -12.11
CA GLU A 478 -12.15 33.01 -12.51
C GLU A 478 -12.52 33.23 -13.98
N TYR A 479 -12.09 32.30 -14.85
CA TYR A 479 -12.49 32.20 -16.26
C TYR A 479 -12.96 30.79 -16.70
N GLY A 480 -13.08 29.83 -15.78
CA GLY A 480 -13.46 28.45 -16.08
C GLY A 480 -12.47 27.66 -16.93
N ASP A 481 -11.19 28.01 -16.88
CA ASP A 481 -10.11 27.36 -17.61
C ASP A 481 -9.11 26.64 -16.68
N ARG A 482 -8.23 25.83 -17.28
CA ARG A 482 -7.25 25.06 -16.53
C ARG A 482 -6.28 25.94 -15.73
N ALA A 483 -5.90 27.10 -16.27
CA ALA A 483 -5.03 28.03 -15.56
C ALA A 483 -5.70 28.54 -14.27
N SER A 484 -7.01 28.80 -14.30
CA SER A 484 -7.78 29.19 -13.12
C SER A 484 -7.89 28.04 -12.10
N GLU A 485 -8.05 26.79 -12.56
CA GLU A 485 -8.01 25.60 -11.68
C GLU A 485 -6.64 25.45 -10.99
N ASP A 486 -5.55 25.52 -11.75
CA ASP A 486 -4.20 25.35 -11.22
C ASP A 486 -3.84 26.49 -10.25
N THR A 487 -4.25 27.72 -10.56
CA THR A 487 -4.14 28.88 -9.64
C THR A 487 -4.90 28.61 -8.35
N PHE A 488 -6.14 28.12 -8.43
CA PHE A 488 -6.94 27.83 -7.24
C PHE A 488 -6.25 26.81 -6.31
N VAL A 489 -5.64 25.76 -6.89
CA VAL A 489 -4.84 24.77 -6.13
C VAL A 489 -3.57 25.41 -5.56
N HIS A 490 -2.84 26.20 -6.36
CA HIS A 490 -1.61 26.91 -5.98
C HIS A 490 -1.81 27.81 -4.75
N GLU A 491 -2.80 28.71 -4.80
CA GLU A 491 -3.00 29.69 -3.73
C GLU A 491 -3.53 29.05 -2.43
N LEU A 492 -4.31 27.98 -2.54
CA LEU A 492 -4.68 27.16 -1.38
C LEU A 492 -3.46 26.42 -0.81
N GLY A 493 -2.49 26.06 -1.63
CA GLY A 493 -1.19 25.54 -1.21
C GLY A 493 -0.45 26.52 -0.30
N HIS A 494 -0.43 27.81 -0.62
CA HIS A 494 0.12 28.85 0.27
C HIS A 494 -0.57 28.87 1.63
N ASN A 495 -1.91 28.75 1.67
CA ASN A 495 -2.67 28.66 2.93
C ASN A 495 -2.40 27.39 3.76
N MET A 496 -1.63 26.45 3.21
CA MET A 496 -1.14 25.24 3.89
C MET A 496 0.35 25.36 4.27
N GLY A 497 0.95 26.52 4.03
CA GLY A 497 2.31 26.89 4.40
C GLY A 497 3.36 26.63 3.34
N LEU A 498 2.96 26.25 2.12
CA LEU A 498 3.88 26.03 1.01
C LEU A 498 4.45 27.35 0.50
N GLY A 499 5.77 27.40 0.28
CA GLY A 499 6.37 28.42 -0.57
C GLY A 499 6.42 27.95 -2.03
N HIS A 500 6.96 28.79 -2.92
CA HIS A 500 7.11 28.41 -4.32
C HIS A 500 8.15 27.30 -4.53
N ALA A 501 7.94 26.45 -5.52
CA ALA A 501 8.96 25.51 -6.00
C ALA A 501 9.94 26.23 -6.95
N PRO A 502 11.21 25.79 -7.07
CA PRO A 502 12.29 26.52 -7.74
C PRO A 502 12.22 26.42 -9.28
N CYS A 503 11.15 26.92 -9.90
CA CYS A 503 11.05 27.11 -11.34
C CYS A 503 10.25 28.38 -11.67
N GLY A 504 10.87 29.27 -12.45
CA GLY A 504 10.33 30.60 -12.76
C GLY A 504 10.43 31.62 -11.61
N THR A 505 10.89 31.21 -10.43
CA THR A 505 11.08 32.05 -9.24
C THR A 505 12.15 31.45 -8.32
N ASP A 506 12.60 32.21 -7.32
CA ASP A 506 13.40 31.67 -6.22
C ASP A 506 12.53 30.69 -5.43
N GLY A 507 12.99 29.44 -5.28
CA GLY A 507 12.22 28.41 -4.58
C GLY A 507 12.39 28.42 -3.08
N ASP A 508 11.40 27.87 -2.37
CA ASP A 508 11.47 27.50 -0.97
C ASP A 508 12.70 26.61 -0.75
N PRO A 509 13.66 26.99 0.11
CA PRO A 509 14.85 26.18 0.39
C PRO A 509 14.54 24.78 0.93
N LYS A 510 13.32 24.53 1.40
CA LYS A 510 12.87 23.21 1.85
C LYS A 510 12.40 22.31 0.72
N TYR A 511 12.07 22.86 -0.45
CA TYR A 511 11.68 22.08 -1.61
C TYR A 511 12.89 21.28 -2.11
N PRO A 512 12.83 19.94 -2.13
CA PRO A 512 14.04 19.12 -2.26
C PRO A 512 14.52 18.95 -3.70
N TYR A 513 13.66 19.21 -4.69
CA TYR A 513 13.96 18.89 -6.09
C TYR A 513 14.34 20.14 -6.90
N PRO A 514 15.44 20.08 -7.68
CA PRO A 514 15.80 21.18 -8.56
C PRO A 514 14.76 21.36 -9.67
N ASP A 515 14.67 22.57 -10.21
CA ASP A 515 13.81 22.89 -11.36
C ASP A 515 12.34 22.48 -11.16
N ALA A 516 11.87 22.53 -9.91
CA ALA A 516 10.54 22.12 -9.47
C ALA A 516 10.09 20.71 -9.91
N ALA A 517 11.01 19.77 -10.12
CA ALA A 517 10.66 18.38 -10.47
C ALA A 517 9.78 17.72 -9.38
N LEU A 518 8.93 16.75 -9.75
CA LEU A 518 7.91 16.18 -8.84
C LEU A 518 8.45 15.20 -7.78
N GLY A 519 9.66 14.68 -7.99
CA GLY A 519 10.25 13.61 -7.16
C GLY A 519 9.78 12.20 -7.52
N SER A 520 8.53 12.04 -7.95
CA SER A 520 7.92 10.77 -8.35
C SER A 520 6.87 10.97 -9.45
N LEU A 521 6.53 9.89 -10.16
CA LEU A 521 5.56 9.93 -11.25
C LEU A 521 4.20 10.43 -10.75
N GLY A 522 3.62 11.43 -11.42
CA GLY A 522 2.24 11.85 -11.18
C GLY A 522 1.25 10.97 -11.94
N PHE A 523 0.01 10.87 -11.46
CA PHE A 523 -1.08 10.26 -12.24
C PHE A 523 -2.38 11.03 -12.05
N ASP A 524 -2.92 11.55 -13.15
CA ASP A 524 -4.20 12.27 -13.13
C ASP A 524 -5.35 11.31 -13.46
N PHE A 525 -6.14 10.93 -12.45
CA PHE A 525 -7.30 10.05 -12.64
C PHE A 525 -8.39 10.64 -13.54
N ARG A 526 -8.37 11.95 -13.82
CA ARG A 526 -9.36 12.61 -14.70
C ARG A 526 -9.03 12.37 -16.17
N SER A 527 -7.76 12.43 -16.55
CA SER A 527 -7.29 12.14 -17.91
C SER A 527 -6.79 10.70 -18.10
N GLN A 528 -6.53 9.99 -16.99
CA GLN A 528 -5.87 8.68 -16.94
C GLN A 528 -4.44 8.69 -17.53
N GLU A 529 -3.73 9.80 -17.34
CA GLU A 529 -2.37 9.99 -17.86
C GLU A 529 -1.33 9.98 -16.74
N ALA A 530 -0.20 9.33 -17.01
CA ALA A 530 0.99 9.45 -16.20
C ALA A 530 1.75 10.73 -16.55
N LEU A 531 2.31 11.38 -15.54
CA LEU A 531 2.99 12.66 -15.64
C LEU A 531 4.45 12.45 -15.28
N ASP A 532 5.34 12.65 -16.26
CA ASP A 532 6.79 12.49 -16.09
C ASP A 532 7.29 13.51 -15.05
N PRO A 533 7.98 13.07 -13.98
CA PRO A 533 8.44 13.95 -12.90
C PRO A 533 9.51 14.96 -13.30
N THR A 534 10.16 14.77 -14.45
CA THR A 534 11.21 15.65 -14.98
C THR A 534 10.65 16.70 -15.94
N GLU A 535 9.58 16.35 -16.67
CA GLU A 535 8.91 17.24 -17.62
C GLU A 535 7.75 18.03 -16.99
N THR A 536 7.11 17.46 -15.96
CA THR A 536 6.02 18.10 -15.20
C THR A 536 6.57 18.76 -13.94
N LYS A 537 6.08 19.95 -13.62
CA LYS A 537 6.58 20.78 -12.53
C LYS A 537 5.62 20.79 -11.35
N ASP A 538 6.12 21.06 -10.15
CA ASP A 538 5.25 21.18 -8.99
C ASP A 538 4.23 22.31 -9.16
N VAL A 539 3.01 22.10 -8.65
CA VAL A 539 1.91 23.06 -8.69
C VAL A 539 2.26 24.39 -8.02
N MET A 540 3.22 24.42 -7.09
CA MET A 540 3.74 25.63 -6.48
C MET A 540 4.83 26.33 -7.32
N SER A 541 5.06 25.93 -8.56
CA SER A 541 5.99 26.59 -9.49
C SER A 541 5.27 27.50 -10.50
N TYR A 542 6.00 28.35 -11.21
CA TYR A 542 5.48 29.13 -12.34
C TYR A 542 5.72 28.48 -13.70
N CYS A 543 6.21 27.24 -13.71
CA CYS A 543 6.51 26.53 -14.93
C CYS A 543 5.40 25.53 -15.24
N GLU A 544 5.06 25.39 -16.51
CA GLU A 544 4.01 24.49 -16.97
C GLU A 544 4.60 23.33 -17.79
N PRO A 545 3.94 22.15 -17.83
CA PRO A 545 2.71 21.81 -17.11
C PRO A 545 2.95 21.55 -15.61
N THR A 546 1.89 21.69 -14.79
CA THR A 546 1.98 21.53 -13.33
C THR A 546 1.24 20.31 -12.79
N TRP A 547 1.76 19.76 -11.70
CA TRP A 547 1.15 18.69 -10.91
C TRP A 547 1.67 18.70 -9.46
N VAL A 548 1.08 17.93 -8.56
CA VAL A 548 1.57 17.81 -7.18
C VAL A 548 2.87 16.98 -7.12
N SER A 549 3.89 17.48 -6.41
CA SER A 549 5.07 16.67 -6.02
C SER A 549 4.82 15.85 -4.75
N ASP A 550 5.63 14.84 -4.47
CA ASP A 550 5.56 14.10 -3.20
C ASP A 550 5.81 14.99 -1.97
N TYR A 551 6.61 16.05 -2.10
CA TYR A 551 6.89 17.03 -1.07
C TYR A 551 5.64 17.87 -0.77
N THR A 552 5.02 18.39 -1.83
CA THR A 552 3.79 19.18 -1.73
C THR A 552 2.67 18.32 -1.17
N TYR A 553 2.50 17.10 -1.65
CA TYR A 553 1.50 16.15 -1.18
C TYR A 553 1.62 15.89 0.32
N ARG A 554 2.81 15.55 0.84
CA ARG A 554 3.03 15.34 2.29
C ARG A 554 2.79 16.59 3.13
N THR A 555 3.17 17.75 2.61
CA THR A 555 3.00 19.02 3.31
C THR A 555 1.51 19.37 3.45
N VAL A 556 0.75 19.21 2.36
CA VAL A 556 -0.71 19.39 2.35
C VAL A 556 -1.38 18.39 3.28
N PHE A 557 -1.02 17.11 3.21
CA PHE A 557 -1.56 16.07 4.09
C PHE A 557 -1.37 16.43 5.57
N SER A 558 -0.16 16.89 5.92
CA SER A 558 0.15 17.32 7.27
C SER A 558 -0.69 18.54 7.70
N ALA A 559 -0.94 19.49 6.79
CA ALA A 559 -1.75 20.67 7.07
C ALA A 559 -3.23 20.35 7.28
N LEU A 560 -3.81 19.52 6.42
CA LEU A 560 -5.21 19.09 6.53
C LEU A 560 -5.44 18.30 7.82
N ASN A 561 -4.56 17.35 8.14
CA ASN A 561 -4.65 16.59 9.38
C ASN A 561 -4.51 17.44 10.63
N ARG A 562 -3.66 18.49 10.62
CA ARG A 562 -3.60 19.44 11.74
C ARG A 562 -4.93 20.18 11.92
N ALA A 563 -5.53 20.66 10.82
CA ALA A 563 -6.82 21.35 10.86
C ALA A 563 -7.93 20.46 11.43
N GLN A 564 -8.02 19.22 10.95
CA GLN A 564 -9.03 18.26 11.42
C GLN A 564 -8.82 17.86 12.88
N ARG A 565 -7.57 17.65 13.33
CA ARG A 565 -7.27 17.39 14.74
C ARG A 565 -7.69 18.56 15.64
N ALA A 566 -7.44 19.80 15.22
CA ALA A 566 -7.85 20.98 15.98
C ALA A 566 -9.39 21.05 16.15
N LEU A 567 -10.15 20.66 15.12
CA LEU A 567 -11.61 20.53 15.22
C LEU A 567 -12.04 19.44 16.19
N ARG A 568 -11.47 18.24 16.09
CA ARG A 568 -11.79 17.10 16.97
C ARG A 568 -11.52 17.47 18.44
N ALA A 569 -10.34 18.05 18.72
CA ALA A 569 -9.98 18.52 20.05
C ALA A 569 -10.98 19.55 20.60
N LYS A 570 -11.42 20.51 19.77
CA LYS A 570 -12.44 21.49 20.14
C LYS A 570 -13.79 20.83 20.44
N ALA A 571 -14.20 19.84 19.65
CA ALA A 571 -15.45 19.10 19.87
C ALA A 571 -15.42 18.25 21.15
N GLU A 572 -14.26 17.72 21.53
CA GLU A 572 -14.04 16.92 22.74
C GLU A 572 -13.86 17.76 24.01
N GLY A 573 -13.92 19.09 23.92
CA GLY A 573 -13.80 19.99 25.06
C GLY A 573 -12.37 20.10 25.61
N ALA A 574 -11.36 19.84 24.78
CA ALA A 574 -9.96 20.13 25.11
C ALA A 574 -9.80 21.61 25.54
N PRO A 575 -8.84 21.94 26.42
CA PRO A 575 -8.64 23.31 26.87
C PRO A 575 -8.55 24.26 25.67
N SER A 576 -9.25 25.39 25.77
CA SER A 576 -9.31 26.41 24.72
C SER A 576 -7.91 26.73 24.22
N VAL A 577 -7.73 26.76 22.89
CA VAL A 577 -6.54 27.29 22.25
C VAL A 577 -6.29 28.71 22.80
N THR A 578 -5.05 29.00 23.16
CA THR A 578 -4.68 30.32 23.67
C THR A 578 -4.91 31.36 22.58
N THR A 579 -5.82 32.29 22.83
CA THR A 579 -6.06 33.44 21.95
C THR A 579 -5.38 34.69 22.51
N SER A 580 -4.84 35.55 21.65
CA SER A 580 -4.32 36.86 22.01
C SER A 580 -4.90 37.95 21.11
N THR A 581 -4.88 39.19 21.57
CA THR A 581 -5.21 40.36 20.73
C THR A 581 -3.94 40.83 20.03
N PHE A 582 -4.02 40.97 18.71
CA PHE A 582 -2.92 41.40 17.86
C PHE A 582 -3.30 42.63 17.04
N LEU A 583 -2.39 43.59 16.98
CA LEU A 583 -2.43 44.64 15.97
C LEU A 583 -1.64 44.18 14.74
N SER A 584 -2.26 44.25 13.55
CA SER A 584 -1.58 43.92 12.30
C SER A 584 -0.80 45.13 11.78
N ILE A 585 0.46 44.94 11.40
CA ILE A 585 1.26 45.91 10.67
C ILE A 585 1.65 45.28 9.33
N ARG A 586 1.34 45.95 8.23
CA ARG A 586 1.63 45.46 6.87
C ARG A 586 2.79 46.24 6.30
N THR A 587 3.84 45.56 5.85
CA THR A 587 4.98 46.17 5.18
C THR A 587 5.04 45.73 3.72
N ARG A 588 5.29 46.69 2.83
CA ARG A 588 5.52 46.46 1.40
C ARG A 588 6.56 47.46 0.90
N ASP A 589 7.64 46.98 0.29
CA ASP A 589 8.72 47.81 -0.26
C ASP A 589 9.25 48.87 0.75
N GLY A 590 9.36 48.48 2.02
CA GLY A 590 9.80 49.35 3.13
C GLY A 590 8.75 50.33 3.66
N VAL A 591 7.53 50.34 3.09
CA VAL A 591 6.42 51.17 3.57
C VAL A 591 5.54 50.35 4.51
N ALA A 592 5.39 50.83 5.75
CA ALA A 592 4.53 50.22 6.76
C ALA A 592 3.15 50.87 6.82
N ARG A 593 2.11 50.06 7.01
CA ARG A 593 0.74 50.49 7.30
C ARG A 593 0.19 49.73 8.50
N VAL A 594 -0.26 50.48 9.50
CA VAL A 594 -0.90 49.92 10.70
C VAL A 594 -2.36 49.58 10.36
N GLY A 595 -2.82 48.39 10.76
CA GLY A 595 -4.21 47.96 10.61
C GLY A 595 -5.16 48.80 11.47
N ALA A 596 -6.41 48.91 11.04
CA ALA A 596 -7.38 49.81 11.67
C ALA A 596 -7.87 49.34 13.06
N ALA A 597 -7.89 48.03 13.32
CA ALA A 597 -8.35 47.47 14.58
C ALA A 597 -7.53 46.23 14.98
N PRO A 598 -7.27 46.02 16.28
CA PRO A 598 -6.70 44.77 16.76
C PRO A 598 -7.67 43.59 16.57
N TYR A 599 -7.14 42.42 16.24
CA TYR A 599 -7.89 41.18 16.07
C TYR A 599 -7.59 40.23 17.24
N ARG A 600 -8.64 39.60 17.78
CA ARG A 600 -8.45 38.47 18.69
C ARG A 600 -8.29 37.20 17.88
N LEU A 601 -7.07 36.65 17.86
CA LEU A 601 -6.70 35.48 17.06
C LEU A 601 -6.19 34.36 17.96
N GLU A 602 -6.30 33.12 17.48
CA GLU A 602 -5.44 32.04 17.98
C GLU A 602 -3.98 32.46 17.78
N ILE A 603 -3.14 32.20 18.78
CA ILE A 603 -1.71 32.50 18.66
C ILE A 603 -1.17 31.73 17.44
N PRO A 604 -0.51 32.41 16.47
CA PRO A 604 0.02 31.73 15.30
C PRO A 604 1.00 30.61 15.68
N GLU A 605 0.95 29.51 14.94
CA GLU A 605 1.86 28.36 15.15
C GLU A 605 3.28 28.66 14.67
N GLU A 606 3.43 29.65 13.79
CA GLU A 606 4.71 30.16 13.34
C GLU A 606 5.57 30.61 14.53
N ALA A 607 6.86 30.28 14.51
CA ALA A 607 7.78 30.70 15.56
C ALA A 607 7.81 32.24 15.62
N PRO A 608 7.60 32.85 16.81
CA PRO A 608 7.65 34.28 16.92
C PRO A 608 9.09 34.78 16.72
N LEU A 609 9.18 36.03 16.27
CA LEU A 609 10.43 36.77 16.09
C LEU A 609 10.51 37.92 17.11
N PRO A 610 11.71 38.34 17.51
CA PRO A 610 11.88 39.46 18.44
C PRO A 610 11.64 40.79 17.72
N GLY A 611 10.62 41.53 18.16
CA GLY A 611 10.41 42.94 17.83
C GLY A 611 10.79 43.83 19.01
N LEU A 612 11.04 45.12 18.76
CA LEU A 612 11.48 46.04 19.80
C LEU A 612 10.55 47.25 19.89
N VAL A 613 10.10 47.57 21.11
CA VAL A 613 9.30 48.76 21.39
C VAL A 613 10.22 49.91 21.78
N LEU A 614 10.01 51.07 21.16
CA LEU A 614 10.72 52.30 21.43
C LEU A 614 9.76 53.36 22.02
N GLY A 615 10.26 54.08 23.01
CA GLY A 615 9.59 55.24 23.60
C GLY A 615 9.70 56.50 22.73
N ALA A 616 9.10 57.59 23.19
CA ALA A 616 9.02 58.85 22.43
C ALA A 616 10.38 59.47 22.04
N GLU A 617 11.43 59.21 22.82
CA GLU A 617 12.79 59.67 22.54
C GLU A 617 13.65 58.64 21.78
N GLY A 618 13.04 57.55 21.30
CA GLY A 618 13.74 56.44 20.65
C GLY A 618 14.46 55.50 21.63
N THR A 619 14.20 55.62 22.94
CA THR A 619 14.74 54.72 23.96
C THR A 619 14.09 53.35 23.86
N GLU A 620 14.90 52.28 23.86
CA GLU A 620 14.41 50.91 23.90
C GLU A 620 13.68 50.63 25.22
N LEU A 621 12.42 50.21 25.15
CA LEU A 621 11.59 49.94 26.33
C LEU A 621 11.56 48.45 26.66
N LEU A 622 11.18 47.61 25.70
CA LEU A 622 11.11 46.17 25.85
C LEU A 622 11.13 45.42 24.51
N GLU A 623 11.51 44.15 24.55
CA GLU A 623 11.40 43.21 23.45
C GLU A 623 10.03 42.51 23.48
N ILE A 624 9.38 42.43 22.33
CA ILE A 624 8.07 41.81 22.13
C ILE A 624 8.17 40.62 21.18
N GLN A 625 7.27 39.65 21.33
CA GLN A 625 7.12 38.56 20.38
C GLN A 625 6.19 39.01 19.24
N VAL A 626 6.67 38.95 18.01
CA VAL A 626 5.89 39.30 16.81
C VAL A 626 5.82 38.12 15.86
N TYR A 627 4.72 37.97 15.13
CA TYR A 627 4.54 36.88 14.18
C TYR A 627 4.57 37.41 12.76
N ARG A 628 5.24 36.68 11.87
CA ARG A 628 5.44 37.05 10.46
C ARG A 628 4.60 36.15 9.57
N ILE A 629 3.66 36.73 8.84
CA ILE A 629 2.88 36.07 7.80
C ILE A 629 3.30 36.65 6.44
N THR A 630 3.78 35.80 5.55
CA THR A 630 4.15 36.19 4.18
C THR A 630 2.99 35.98 3.22
N THR A 631 3.09 36.59 2.06
CA THR A 631 2.14 36.42 0.97
C THR A 631 2.88 35.74 -0.18
N GLY A 632 2.29 34.72 -0.79
CA GLY A 632 2.76 34.18 -2.07
C GLY A 632 2.81 35.32 -3.08
N ASP A 633 3.80 35.35 -3.96
CA ASP A 633 3.78 36.21 -5.15
C ASP A 633 3.86 37.74 -4.89
N SER A 634 4.08 38.16 -3.64
CA SER A 634 4.10 39.57 -3.25
C SER A 634 5.11 39.89 -2.15
N PRO A 635 5.77 41.07 -2.20
CA PRO A 635 6.61 41.54 -1.10
C PRO A 635 5.80 41.96 0.14
N LEU A 636 4.47 41.82 0.14
CA LEU A 636 3.62 42.09 1.28
C LEU A 636 3.93 41.13 2.44
N VAL A 637 4.33 41.71 3.58
CA VAL A 637 4.48 40.99 4.85
C VAL A 637 3.48 41.53 5.85
N THR A 638 2.73 40.65 6.51
CA THR A 638 1.86 40.98 7.63
C THR A 638 2.53 40.56 8.94
N TRP A 639 2.81 41.55 9.78
CA TRP A 639 3.32 41.40 11.12
C TRP A 639 2.17 41.47 12.13
N LEU A 640 2.06 40.48 13.00
CA LEU A 640 1.16 40.52 14.14
C LEU A 640 1.96 40.89 15.38
N ILE A 641 1.69 42.07 15.93
CA ILE A 641 2.29 42.53 17.17
C ILE A 641 1.26 42.47 18.30
N PRO A 642 1.66 42.33 19.57
CA PRO A 642 0.74 42.45 20.69
C PRO A 642 0.02 43.80 20.67
N GLU A 643 -1.17 43.86 21.28
CA GLU A 643 -1.91 45.12 21.44
C GLU A 643 -1.03 46.19 22.10
N PRO A 644 -0.80 47.36 21.45
CA PRO A 644 0.09 48.36 21.99
C PRO A 644 -0.34 48.92 23.35
N GLU A 645 0.63 49.08 24.26
CA GLU A 645 0.41 49.72 25.55
C GLU A 645 0.62 51.25 25.47
N GLN A 646 0.22 51.97 26.53
CA GLN A 646 0.11 53.43 26.53
C GLN A 646 1.46 54.17 26.30
N ASP A 647 2.58 53.55 26.63
CA ASP A 647 3.94 54.08 26.52
C ASP A 647 4.65 53.69 25.20
N TRP A 648 4.04 52.86 24.37
CA TRP A 648 4.60 52.44 23.09
C TRP A 648 4.48 53.57 22.06
N TYR A 649 5.61 53.99 21.48
CA TYR A 649 5.64 55.08 20.49
C TYR A 649 5.97 54.56 19.08
N THR A 650 6.97 53.70 18.99
CA THR A 650 7.40 53.08 17.73
C THR A 650 7.67 51.60 17.98
N VAL A 651 7.34 50.75 17.02
CA VAL A 651 7.80 49.35 17.01
C VAL A 651 8.81 49.18 15.89
N ARG A 652 10.00 48.69 16.23
CA ARG A 652 10.99 48.22 15.26
C ARG A 652 10.76 46.73 15.02
N LEU A 653 10.40 46.41 13.79
CA LEU A 653 10.16 45.05 13.32
C LEU A 653 11.50 44.31 13.10
N PRO A 654 11.48 42.96 13.04
CA PRO A 654 12.70 42.16 12.83
C PRO A 654 13.43 42.46 11.51
N ASP A 655 12.73 43.00 10.51
CA ASP A 655 13.32 43.45 9.25
C ASP A 655 13.98 44.84 9.34
N GLY A 656 13.97 45.46 10.53
CA GLY A 656 14.51 46.79 10.80
C GLY A 656 13.53 47.93 10.55
N THR A 657 12.33 47.65 10.03
CA THR A 657 11.32 48.68 9.76
C THR A 657 10.82 49.28 11.07
N GLU A 658 10.97 50.59 11.24
CA GLU A 658 10.41 51.32 12.37
C GLU A 658 9.03 51.87 12.02
N VAL A 659 8.03 51.47 12.81
CA VAL A 659 6.63 51.78 12.57
C VAL A 659 6.10 52.65 13.71
N PRO A 660 5.86 53.94 13.47
CA PRO A 660 5.22 54.80 14.44
C PRO A 660 3.82 54.28 14.75
N LEU A 661 3.53 54.09 16.02
CA LEU A 661 2.20 53.76 16.47
C LEU A 661 1.46 55.07 16.70
N SER A 662 0.50 55.38 15.83
CA SER A 662 -0.50 56.39 16.13
C SER A 662 -1.19 55.96 17.41
N ARG A 663 -1.01 56.73 18.50
CA ARG A 663 -1.74 56.52 19.75
C ARG A 663 -3.22 56.31 19.40
N PRO A 664 -3.85 55.19 19.82
CA PRO A 664 -5.29 55.06 19.69
C PRO A 664 -6.03 56.19 20.41
#